data_AF-A0A672V9D4-F1
#
_entry.id   AF-A0A672V9D4-F1
#
_cell.length_a   1.000
_cell.length_b   1.000
_cell.length_c   1.000
_cell.angle_alpha   90.00
_cell.angle_beta   90.00
_cell.angle_gamma   90.00
#
_symmetry.space_group_name_H-M   'P 1'
#
loop_
_entity.id
_entity.type
_entity.pdbx_description
1 polymer ?
#
loop_
_entity_poly.entity_id
_entity_poly.type
_entity_poly.pdbx_seq_one_letter_code
_entity_poly.pdbx_strand_id
1 'polypeptide(L)'
;EMDSYNSVGFPFRSCIVLTQILFIFNNQKLLKADKEFVWSLWKHLQVSSPDLTQAVSLVVEREKQKAEVKDRRVLEILQAKDSKIETLEEVRIQEINNLIQRKNAVDDENARLKNEFSNLNQKFKDKSQELKDTEECAQKKEEQNRLVIKNLEAENRGLNTCCADLLNDLEKLRKQEAQWKPEKSGNDARIKTLETDLAEAREQIKELRNICSNLSSQVAVKQEELTQKDCDVIRARKELQELQNLYRQNIEHTAQQAELIKQLQALNTDTQKVLKDQEDAHTAETTSYQKLYNELTSCFETVKASEVQLQRNCALLQDQLLGKDQKICQLQEQLQQAHDPSLNELEYLITMQKSEIELLQEELKKQAIQPCPCFILQEPPVKRSRSLSPKSSFRESEERRKLKIAERKIENLEKTLQLKAQETDELRAAHEKRRERLQMLQTNYRALKEQLKQWEEGDSRYQHADPHQLCQEDSDAVWNELAFFKNEILCVTITYSLIDKYYYFLIEPLFKLSEDDEVKNSTPKKNMKEVSRQMLQKQLERRFKAIEGELKKQKEVNKDLLKEKNYLEASLKVQKDDADTRENELERLLKRICEIKKDKTELQLVIDEQEKEVASLKRQVAEANRLRNENEDLLSQVQELKCLLDEAKAVATFGQCNCKITGTKVKLKTAKKKSSLGHHGAFLKQSIKVMSNVFENFSKDGWEDVSESSDPEIPTSESLETVIANTVQNIDPLPDRSKQQGKKQVQDSQKSCNIVHLEGKPHLYNKKVYNRTCFVLLCVNRTKRRNIIVQKPGYSVTLLHARIKSLQQQLAVLQNEKKTAVSSVKEFKETNEKLTNELQLADQRLQTSKLTIEVLTSNLAKWQQEKEALQEKLKLREHLSLTAGKSEATPAPSKNIDLEMKQLQCKLKVAEQIIYCMLTTFSNSDMQCNFSPSRISRLERDLNMKRHLIEDLRSRLKTNQENEKTSNETLESLERKVKALAEDCLNKKTSIDSLKQKLNVVTKEKSQYEQMYHKAKDELEKKDHKLTNLKSKMTETECAMTELETTASQQLHGLAKESRQALETVQKQLLLTNDKVEQFMTFVKALTRELQHSVQELRTKIKQAKKTGEVKVCKKGLFQESVQLAASILNVSTTDLEEILEVEDDEETAKTKMEFENDKEWLQYIHNLLEAQFPFASYLMDAILQKLNEKKKLVEEYSSLMKHTV
;
A
#
# COMPACT_ATOMS: atom_id res chain seq x y z
N GLU A 1 20.46 -77.54 96.10
CA GLU A 1 21.10 -77.37 97.42
C GLU A 1 21.62 -78.73 97.91
N MET A 2 22.73 -78.76 98.64
CA MET A 2 23.25 -79.95 99.34
C MET A 2 23.71 -79.51 100.74
N ASP A 3 22.85 -79.64 101.77
CA ASP A 3 23.26 -79.58 103.19
C ASP A 3 22.07 -79.92 104.12
N SER A 4 21.86 -81.20 104.45
CA SER A 4 20.80 -81.62 105.40
C SER A 4 20.92 -83.03 106.01
N TYR A 5 21.90 -83.85 105.60
CA TYR A 5 21.83 -85.30 105.82
C TYR A 5 22.41 -85.87 107.13
N ASN A 6 23.02 -85.05 108.00
CA ASN A 6 23.80 -85.55 109.15
C ASN A 6 23.02 -85.76 110.47
N SER A 7 21.70 -85.51 110.54
CA SER A 7 20.95 -85.55 111.81
C SER A 7 20.24 -86.89 112.14
N VAL A 8 20.29 -87.90 111.27
CA VAL A 8 19.40 -89.09 111.35
C VAL A 8 20.00 -90.25 112.19
N GLY A 9 21.26 -90.14 112.63
CA GLY A 9 21.95 -91.24 113.35
C GLY A 9 21.44 -91.54 114.77
N PHE A 10 20.85 -90.56 115.47
CA PHE A 10 20.40 -90.71 116.86
C PHE A 10 19.12 -91.57 117.04
N PRO A 11 18.00 -91.35 116.31
CA PRO A 11 16.77 -92.12 116.55
C PRO A 11 16.92 -93.62 116.29
N PHE A 12 17.76 -94.04 115.34
CA PHE A 12 17.95 -95.47 115.03
C PHE A 12 18.49 -96.28 116.21
N ARG A 13 19.44 -95.75 116.99
CA ARG A 13 19.92 -96.44 118.21
C ARG A 13 18.81 -96.58 119.25
N SER A 14 18.01 -95.54 119.49
CA SER A 14 16.89 -95.62 120.43
C SER A 14 15.82 -96.62 120.01
N CYS A 15 15.47 -96.69 118.72
CA CYS A 15 14.50 -97.67 118.21
C CYS A 15 15.01 -99.12 118.30
N ILE A 16 16.31 -99.36 118.05
CA ILE A 16 16.92 -100.70 118.21
C ILE A 16 16.90 -101.11 119.70
N VAL A 17 17.29 -100.21 120.61
CA VAL A 17 17.25 -100.47 122.06
C VAL A 17 15.81 -100.74 122.54
N LEU A 18 14.83 -99.94 122.12
CA LEU A 18 13.42 -100.15 122.49
C LEU A 18 12.84 -101.46 121.94
N THR A 19 13.17 -101.84 120.70
CA THR A 19 12.71 -103.12 120.14
C THR A 19 13.40 -104.32 120.78
N GLN A 20 14.68 -104.23 121.16
CA GLN A 20 15.35 -105.26 121.95
C GLN A 20 14.77 -105.39 123.36
N ILE A 21 14.49 -104.28 124.05
CA ILE A 21 13.83 -104.28 125.37
C ILE A 21 12.43 -104.92 125.29
N LEU A 22 11.62 -104.55 124.29
CA LEU A 22 10.30 -105.16 124.06
C LEU A 22 10.38 -106.64 123.69
N PHE A 23 11.41 -107.07 122.96
CA PHE A 23 11.65 -108.48 122.66
C PHE A 23 12.01 -109.27 123.94
N ILE A 24 12.89 -108.74 124.78
CA ILE A 24 13.27 -109.35 126.06
C ILE A 24 12.05 -109.45 127.00
N PHE A 25 11.30 -108.37 127.19
CA PHE A 25 10.12 -108.35 128.08
C PHE A 25 9.04 -109.35 127.67
N ASN A 26 8.79 -109.53 126.36
CA ASN A 26 7.80 -110.48 125.88
C ASN A 26 8.26 -111.94 126.03
N ASN A 27 9.53 -112.24 125.74
CA ASN A 27 10.08 -113.58 125.99
C ASN A 27 10.08 -113.92 127.49
N GLN A 28 10.39 -112.94 128.36
CA GLN A 28 10.33 -113.12 129.82
C GLN A 28 8.91 -113.43 130.32
N LYS A 29 7.87 -112.83 129.72
CA LYS A 29 6.46 -113.19 130.00
C LYS A 29 6.10 -114.61 129.55
N LEU A 30 6.52 -115.03 128.34
CA LEU A 30 6.28 -116.40 127.86
C LEU A 30 6.97 -117.44 128.76
N LEU A 31 8.26 -117.24 129.06
CA LEU A 31 9.05 -118.13 129.92
C LEU A 31 8.45 -118.23 131.33
N LYS A 32 7.87 -117.16 131.87
CA LYS A 32 7.17 -117.21 133.16
C LYS A 32 5.90 -118.06 133.07
N ALA A 33 5.05 -117.85 132.07
CA ALA A 33 3.83 -118.64 131.88
C ALA A 33 4.14 -120.14 131.67
N ASP A 34 5.20 -120.45 130.93
CA ASP A 34 5.63 -121.83 130.70
C ASP A 34 6.23 -122.49 131.95
N LYS A 35 6.94 -121.72 132.79
CA LYS A 35 7.41 -122.21 134.09
C LYS A 35 6.25 -122.59 135.03
N GLU A 36 5.24 -121.72 135.16
CA GLU A 36 4.06 -122.01 136.00
C GLU A 36 3.29 -123.22 135.45
N PHE A 37 3.18 -123.35 134.12
CA PHE A 37 2.55 -124.50 133.47
C PHE A 37 3.29 -125.81 133.77
N VAL A 38 4.62 -125.86 133.60
CA VAL A 38 5.44 -127.05 133.90
C VAL A 38 5.36 -127.42 135.38
N TRP A 39 5.33 -126.43 136.28
CA TRP A 39 5.18 -126.66 137.72
C TRP A 39 3.81 -127.25 138.09
N SER A 40 2.75 -126.75 137.44
CA SER A 40 1.39 -127.30 137.59
C SER A 40 1.29 -128.75 137.07
N LEU A 41 1.87 -129.02 135.90
CA LEU A 41 1.92 -130.36 135.30
C LEU A 41 2.70 -131.36 136.16
N TRP A 42 3.87 -130.96 136.69
CA TRP A 42 4.66 -131.77 137.61
C TRP A 42 3.88 -132.13 138.88
N LYS A 43 3.19 -131.15 139.48
CA LYS A 43 2.33 -131.36 140.65
C LYS A 43 1.15 -132.29 140.37
N HIS A 44 0.59 -132.25 139.16
CA HIS A 44 -0.51 -133.13 138.74
C HIS A 44 -0.05 -134.58 138.55
N LEU A 45 1.16 -134.80 138.02
CA LEU A 45 1.78 -136.12 137.85
C LEU A 45 2.24 -136.77 139.17
N GLN A 46 2.22 -136.05 140.29
CA GLN A 46 2.72 -136.53 141.59
C GLN A 46 1.67 -137.23 142.47
N VAL A 47 0.43 -137.36 141.98
CA VAL A 47 -0.67 -138.07 142.65
C VAL A 47 -0.51 -139.59 142.49
N SER A 48 -0.92 -140.38 143.49
CA SER A 48 -0.67 -141.84 143.59
C SER A 48 -1.19 -142.73 142.45
N SER A 49 -1.96 -142.18 141.51
CA SER A 49 -2.39 -142.84 140.26
C SER A 49 -2.68 -141.75 139.19
N PRO A 50 -1.68 -141.26 138.46
CA PRO A 50 -1.85 -140.10 137.58
C PRO A 50 -2.33 -140.51 136.18
N ASP A 51 -3.33 -139.80 135.63
CA ASP A 51 -3.72 -139.97 134.23
C ASP A 51 -2.75 -139.24 133.28
N LEU A 52 -1.90 -140.03 132.64
CA LEU A 52 -0.97 -139.59 131.61
C LEU A 52 -1.68 -138.96 130.40
N THR A 53 -2.93 -139.37 130.11
CA THR A 53 -3.72 -138.87 128.97
C THR A 53 -4.09 -137.40 129.16
N GLN A 54 -4.62 -137.06 130.33
CA GLN A 54 -4.94 -135.68 130.70
C GLN A 54 -3.67 -134.80 130.75
N ALA A 55 -2.56 -135.32 131.29
CA ALA A 55 -1.28 -134.60 131.32
C ALA A 55 -0.76 -134.28 129.89
N VAL A 56 -0.76 -135.25 128.96
CA VAL A 56 -0.36 -135.01 127.57
C VAL A 56 -1.30 -134.03 126.87
N SER A 57 -2.60 -134.14 127.10
CA SER A 57 -3.61 -133.22 126.52
C SER A 57 -3.36 -131.76 126.92
N LEU A 58 -2.99 -131.51 128.19
CA LEU A 58 -2.62 -130.18 128.67
C LEU A 58 -1.36 -129.64 127.99
N VAL A 59 -0.35 -130.47 127.72
CA VAL A 59 0.87 -130.06 127.01
C VAL A 59 0.57 -129.71 125.55
N VAL A 60 -0.23 -130.53 124.87
CA VAL A 60 -0.64 -130.30 123.47
C VAL A 60 -1.43 -128.99 123.36
N GLU A 61 -2.39 -128.74 124.24
CA GLU A 61 -3.17 -127.50 124.24
C GLU A 61 -2.27 -126.28 124.58
N ARG A 62 -1.27 -126.44 125.46
CA ARG A 62 -0.33 -125.37 125.79
C ARG A 62 0.60 -125.01 124.62
N GLU A 63 1.10 -125.98 123.86
CA GLU A 63 1.92 -125.72 122.66
C GLU A 63 1.05 -125.19 121.50
N LYS A 64 -0.17 -125.68 121.34
CA LYS A 64 -1.17 -125.12 120.40
C LYS A 64 -1.42 -123.63 120.66
N GLN A 65 -1.63 -123.22 121.91
CA GLN A 65 -1.73 -121.79 122.27
C GLN A 65 -0.47 -120.97 121.91
N LYS A 66 0.73 -121.56 121.97
CA LYS A 66 1.97 -120.88 121.54
C LYS A 66 2.06 -120.75 120.03
N ALA A 67 1.56 -121.72 119.27
CA ALA A 67 1.43 -121.62 117.82
C ALA A 67 0.43 -120.53 117.45
N GLU A 68 -0.80 -120.59 117.98
CA GLU A 68 -1.85 -119.59 117.76
C GLU A 68 -1.39 -118.15 118.08
N VAL A 69 -0.63 -117.94 119.17
CA VAL A 69 -0.06 -116.62 119.52
C VAL A 69 1.07 -116.18 118.56
N LYS A 70 1.87 -117.10 118.02
CA LYS A 70 2.87 -116.78 116.97
C LYS A 70 2.17 -116.42 115.67
N ASP A 71 1.21 -117.24 115.24
CA ASP A 71 0.49 -117.08 113.97
C ASP A 71 -0.34 -115.79 113.97
N ARG A 72 -1.04 -115.51 115.08
CA ARG A 72 -1.71 -114.22 115.29
C ARG A 72 -0.74 -113.04 115.18
N ARG A 73 0.46 -113.14 115.76
CA ARG A 73 1.47 -112.08 115.68
C ARG A 73 2.08 -111.94 114.27
N VAL A 74 2.15 -113.04 113.51
CA VAL A 74 2.51 -113.00 112.08
C VAL A 74 1.41 -112.30 111.28
N LEU A 75 0.13 -112.61 111.53
CA LEU A 75 -1.01 -111.92 110.90
C LEU A 75 -1.06 -110.43 111.25
N GLU A 76 -0.83 -110.05 112.50
CA GLU A 76 -0.72 -108.64 112.93
C GLU A 76 0.44 -107.91 112.22
N ILE A 77 1.57 -108.60 111.97
CA ILE A 77 2.71 -108.05 111.19
C ILE A 77 2.41 -107.99 109.69
N LEU A 78 1.65 -108.94 109.13
CA LEU A 78 1.23 -108.92 107.73
C LEU A 78 0.23 -107.78 107.51
N GLN A 79 -0.84 -107.69 108.29
CA GLN A 79 -1.82 -106.60 108.21
C GLN A 79 -1.15 -105.21 108.33
N ALA A 80 -0.19 -105.04 109.25
CA ALA A 80 0.56 -103.80 109.40
C ALA A 80 1.55 -103.52 108.24
N LYS A 81 1.96 -104.53 107.47
CA LYS A 81 2.69 -104.36 106.20
C LYS A 81 1.75 -104.05 105.05
N ASP A 82 0.60 -104.72 104.98
CA ASP A 82 -0.35 -104.59 103.87
C ASP A 82 -0.94 -103.18 103.84
N SER A 83 -1.41 -102.64 104.97
CA SER A 83 -1.81 -101.22 105.06
C SER A 83 -0.66 -100.22 104.82
N LYS A 84 0.61 -100.65 104.99
CA LYS A 84 1.78 -99.85 104.64
C LYS A 84 2.15 -99.95 103.15
N ILE A 85 1.82 -101.05 102.48
CA ILE A 85 1.92 -101.20 101.03
C ILE A 85 0.83 -100.33 100.39
N GLU A 86 -0.42 -100.47 100.84
CA GLU A 86 -1.57 -99.67 100.41
C GLU A 86 -1.28 -98.16 100.44
N THR A 87 -0.86 -97.61 101.59
CA THR A 87 -0.50 -96.18 101.71
C THR A 87 0.71 -95.76 100.87
N LEU A 88 1.66 -96.67 100.57
CA LEU A 88 2.77 -96.38 99.65
C LEU A 88 2.33 -96.46 98.18
N GLU A 89 1.35 -97.29 97.84
CA GLU A 89 0.76 -97.39 96.51
C GLU A 89 -0.16 -96.19 96.23
N GLU A 90 -0.95 -95.72 97.19
CA GLU A 90 -1.70 -94.46 97.10
C GLU A 90 -0.78 -93.26 96.83
N VAL A 91 0.29 -93.10 97.62
CA VAL A 91 1.28 -92.02 97.43
C VAL A 91 1.98 -92.13 96.07
N ARG A 92 2.29 -93.35 95.62
CA ARG A 92 2.89 -93.60 94.30
C ARG A 92 1.93 -93.27 93.15
N ILE A 93 0.65 -93.64 93.27
CA ILE A 93 -0.40 -93.30 92.30
C ILE A 93 -0.58 -91.78 92.24
N GLN A 94 -0.60 -91.11 93.40
CA GLN A 94 -0.74 -89.66 93.46
C GLN A 94 0.45 -88.94 92.81
N GLU A 95 1.69 -89.39 93.03
CA GLU A 95 2.84 -88.77 92.37
C GLU A 95 2.90 -89.09 90.86
N ILE A 96 2.45 -90.28 90.43
CA ILE A 96 2.25 -90.57 89.00
C ILE A 96 1.21 -89.63 88.39
N ASN A 97 0.10 -89.36 89.08
CA ASN A 97 -0.92 -88.39 88.64
C ASN A 97 -0.33 -86.95 88.57
N ASN A 98 0.43 -86.52 89.57
CA ASN A 98 1.12 -85.24 89.57
C ASN A 98 2.13 -85.11 88.41
N LEU A 99 2.81 -86.20 88.05
CA LEU A 99 3.74 -86.25 86.91
C LEU A 99 3.00 -86.22 85.57
N ILE A 100 1.88 -86.92 85.43
CA ILE A 100 1.03 -86.89 84.24
C ILE A 100 0.45 -85.49 84.02
N GLN A 101 -0.06 -84.82 85.07
CA GLN A 101 -0.56 -83.45 84.97
C GLN A 101 0.53 -82.46 84.54
N ARG A 102 1.74 -82.54 85.13
CA ARG A 102 2.89 -81.73 84.70
C ARG A 102 3.28 -82.01 83.25
N LYS A 103 3.31 -83.27 82.83
CA LYS A 103 3.59 -83.65 81.43
C LYS A 103 2.55 -83.06 80.48
N ASN A 104 1.26 -83.21 80.78
CA ASN A 104 0.20 -82.70 79.92
C ASN A 104 0.27 -81.17 79.77
N ALA A 105 0.55 -80.43 80.85
CA ALA A 105 0.75 -78.98 80.79
C ALA A 105 1.93 -78.58 79.89
N VAL A 106 3.04 -79.33 79.93
CA VAL A 106 4.20 -79.12 79.06
C VAL A 106 3.91 -79.53 77.61
N ASP A 107 3.12 -80.58 77.37
CA ASP A 107 2.69 -80.97 76.03
C ASP A 107 1.73 -79.92 75.41
N ASP A 108 0.83 -79.32 76.22
CA ASP A 108 -0.03 -78.20 75.83
C ASP A 108 0.77 -76.92 75.52
N GLU A 109 1.80 -76.61 76.33
CA GLU A 109 2.70 -75.48 76.08
C GLU A 109 3.51 -75.68 74.79
N ASN A 110 4.05 -76.89 74.57
CA ASN A 110 4.71 -77.25 73.32
C ASN A 110 3.76 -77.14 72.12
N ALA A 111 2.48 -77.51 72.26
CA ALA A 111 1.48 -77.35 71.21
C ALA A 111 1.19 -75.87 70.89
N ARG A 112 1.10 -75.01 71.91
CA ARG A 112 0.97 -73.54 71.75
C ARG A 112 2.18 -72.95 71.03
N LEU A 113 3.40 -73.22 71.51
CA LEU A 113 4.65 -72.74 70.92
C LEU A 113 4.82 -73.21 69.47
N LYS A 114 4.42 -74.46 69.15
CA LYS A 114 4.43 -74.99 67.78
C LYS A 114 3.44 -74.28 66.86
N ASN A 115 2.27 -73.91 67.36
CA ASN A 115 1.28 -73.12 66.62
C ASN A 115 1.76 -71.67 66.43
N GLU A 116 2.36 -71.04 67.45
CA GLU A 116 2.96 -69.71 67.35
C GLU A 116 4.13 -69.67 66.37
N PHE A 117 5.03 -70.65 66.41
CA PHE A 117 6.11 -70.79 65.43
C PHE A 117 5.58 -70.98 64.00
N SER A 118 4.51 -71.76 63.84
CA SER A 118 3.85 -71.95 62.54
C SER A 118 3.23 -70.64 62.02
N ASN A 119 2.58 -69.87 62.90
CA ASN A 119 2.00 -68.56 62.59
C ASN A 119 3.08 -67.52 62.26
N LEU A 120 4.22 -67.52 62.97
CA LEU A 120 5.36 -66.64 62.69
C LEU A 120 6.05 -67.00 61.37
N ASN A 121 6.24 -68.29 61.09
CA ASN A 121 6.78 -68.78 59.83
C ASN A 121 5.86 -68.43 58.64
N GLN A 122 4.53 -68.50 58.82
CA GLN A 122 3.61 -68.06 57.78
C GLN A 122 3.70 -66.54 57.56
N LYS A 123 3.60 -65.74 58.63
CA LYS A 123 3.78 -64.27 58.55
C LYS A 123 5.12 -63.87 57.91
N PHE A 124 6.20 -64.63 58.14
CA PHE A 124 7.49 -64.40 57.50
C PHE A 124 7.44 -64.64 55.99
N LYS A 125 6.79 -65.73 55.53
CA LYS A 125 6.57 -65.98 54.09
C LYS A 125 5.70 -64.91 53.45
N ASP A 126 4.58 -64.56 54.09
CA ASP A 126 3.64 -63.55 53.59
C ASP A 126 4.37 -62.21 53.39
N LYS A 127 5.15 -61.78 54.39
CA LYS A 127 5.91 -60.53 54.36
C LYS A 127 7.12 -60.58 53.41
N SER A 128 7.72 -61.75 53.21
CA SER A 128 8.76 -61.96 52.19
C SER A 128 8.19 -61.92 50.77
N GLN A 129 6.93 -62.30 50.57
CA GLN A 129 6.25 -62.21 49.28
C GLN A 129 5.77 -60.76 49.03
N GLU A 130 5.22 -60.08 50.04
CA GLU A 130 4.91 -58.64 50.00
C GLU A 130 6.14 -57.79 49.63
N LEU A 131 7.30 -58.07 50.23
CA LEU A 131 8.57 -57.39 49.90
C LEU A 131 8.95 -57.63 48.43
N LYS A 132 8.84 -58.87 47.95
CA LYS A 132 9.15 -59.22 46.56
C LYS A 132 8.20 -58.55 45.56
N ASP A 133 6.89 -58.49 45.86
CA ASP A 133 5.89 -57.88 44.98
C ASP A 133 6.01 -56.35 44.96
N THR A 134 6.38 -55.73 46.08
CA THR A 134 6.71 -54.30 46.15
C THR A 134 8.04 -53.98 45.44
N GLU A 135 9.05 -54.85 45.52
CA GLU A 135 10.27 -54.73 44.73
C GLU A 135 10.00 -54.84 43.22
N GLU A 136 9.22 -55.84 42.78
CA GLU A 136 8.86 -55.98 41.36
C GLU A 136 8.00 -54.79 40.87
N CYS A 137 7.14 -54.23 41.73
CA CYS A 137 6.41 -52.99 41.44
C CYS A 137 7.35 -51.79 41.29
N ALA A 138 8.37 -51.67 42.15
CA ALA A 138 9.37 -50.61 42.07
C ALA A 138 10.23 -50.73 40.80
N GLN A 139 10.73 -51.93 40.47
CA GLN A 139 11.52 -52.18 39.25
C GLN A 139 10.71 -51.88 37.97
N LYS A 140 9.40 -52.21 37.94
CA LYS A 140 8.51 -51.86 36.83
C LYS A 140 8.35 -50.34 36.69
N LYS A 141 8.18 -49.60 37.79
CA LYS A 141 8.12 -48.13 37.79
C LYS A 141 9.46 -47.50 37.38
N GLU A 142 10.59 -48.08 37.77
CA GLU A 142 11.92 -47.59 37.38
C GLU A 142 12.15 -47.73 35.87
N GLU A 143 11.89 -48.89 35.26
CA GLU A 143 12.04 -49.05 33.81
C GLU A 143 11.00 -48.24 33.01
N GLN A 144 9.81 -47.98 33.56
CA GLN A 144 8.85 -47.01 33.00
C GLN A 144 9.42 -45.58 33.03
N ASN A 145 9.90 -45.11 34.19
CA ASN A 145 10.53 -43.79 34.34
C ASN A 145 11.72 -43.63 33.38
N ARG A 146 12.55 -44.68 33.26
CA ARG A 146 13.67 -44.74 32.32
C ARG A 146 13.24 -44.62 30.87
N LEU A 147 12.13 -45.25 30.48
CA LEU A 147 11.57 -45.13 29.13
C LEU A 147 11.06 -43.71 28.87
N VAL A 148 10.39 -43.08 29.85
CA VAL A 148 9.96 -41.68 29.77
C VAL A 148 11.15 -40.74 29.64
N ILE A 149 12.18 -40.89 30.48
CA ILE A 149 13.43 -40.10 30.39
C ILE A 149 14.07 -40.26 29.00
N LYS A 150 14.18 -41.48 28.48
CA LYS A 150 14.76 -41.73 27.15
C LYS A 150 13.96 -41.09 26.01
N ASN A 151 12.63 -41.02 26.15
CA ASN A 151 11.76 -40.35 25.18
C ASN A 151 11.95 -38.83 25.26
N LEU A 152 11.94 -38.25 26.46
CA LEU A 152 12.19 -36.81 26.69
C LEU A 152 13.58 -36.39 26.21
N GLU A 153 14.62 -37.22 26.40
CA GLU A 153 15.93 -36.97 25.80
C GLU A 153 15.89 -36.98 24.26
N ALA A 154 15.08 -37.85 23.64
CA ALA A 154 14.98 -37.95 22.18
C ALA A 154 14.24 -36.74 21.60
N GLU A 155 13.17 -36.31 22.26
CA GLU A 155 12.45 -35.07 21.97
C GLU A 155 13.36 -33.85 22.15
N ASN A 156 14.08 -33.75 23.26
CA ASN A 156 15.05 -32.68 23.52
C ASN A 156 16.18 -32.64 22.47
N ARG A 157 16.67 -33.80 22.00
CA ARG A 157 17.61 -33.87 20.86
C ARG A 157 16.99 -33.36 19.56
N GLY A 158 15.71 -33.66 19.32
CA GLY A 158 14.94 -33.12 18.18
C GLY A 158 14.77 -31.60 18.26
N LEU A 159 14.35 -31.08 19.42
CA LEU A 159 14.19 -29.66 19.68
C LEU A 159 15.52 -28.90 19.52
N ASN A 160 16.63 -29.40 20.09
CA ASN A 160 17.95 -28.79 19.90
C ASN A 160 18.40 -28.76 18.42
N THR A 161 18.03 -29.78 17.64
CA THR A 161 18.29 -29.79 16.18
C THR A 161 17.48 -28.69 15.49
N CYS A 162 16.18 -28.58 15.81
CA CYS A 162 15.30 -27.53 15.30
C CYS A 162 15.80 -26.12 15.69
N CYS A 163 16.27 -25.92 16.93
CA CYS A 163 16.88 -24.66 17.37
C CYS A 163 18.17 -24.33 16.60
N ALA A 164 19.00 -25.33 16.30
CA ALA A 164 20.20 -25.14 15.48
C ALA A 164 19.86 -24.77 14.01
N ASP A 165 18.84 -25.40 13.43
CA ASP A 165 18.35 -25.08 12.08
C ASP A 165 17.74 -23.67 12.02
N LEU A 166 16.92 -23.29 13.02
CA LEU A 166 16.37 -21.94 13.15
C LEU A 166 17.46 -20.87 13.33
N LEU A 167 18.52 -21.15 14.12
CA LEU A 167 19.68 -20.27 14.23
C LEU A 167 20.43 -20.12 12.90
N ASN A 168 20.58 -21.21 12.15
CA ASN A 168 21.16 -21.16 10.80
C ASN A 168 20.30 -20.36 9.81
N ASP A 169 18.97 -20.43 9.91
CA ASP A 169 18.07 -19.64 9.07
C ASP A 169 18.04 -18.16 9.44
N LEU A 170 18.04 -17.82 10.74
CA LEU A 170 18.22 -16.43 11.20
C LEU A 170 19.57 -15.84 10.72
N GLU A 171 20.63 -16.65 10.70
CA GLU A 171 21.94 -16.24 10.22
C GLU A 171 22.01 -16.10 8.69
N LYS A 172 21.22 -16.89 7.92
CA LYS A 172 21.00 -16.65 6.48
C LYS A 172 20.24 -15.34 6.25
N LEU A 173 19.17 -15.09 7.01
CA LEU A 173 18.37 -13.88 6.91
C LEU A 173 19.18 -12.62 7.24
N ARG A 174 20.04 -12.64 8.28
CA ARG A 174 20.99 -11.54 8.55
C ARG A 174 21.96 -11.29 7.39
N LYS A 175 22.45 -12.34 6.74
CA LYS A 175 23.35 -12.21 5.57
C LYS A 175 22.63 -11.64 4.36
N GLN A 176 21.37 -11.98 4.15
CA GLN A 176 20.53 -11.34 3.14
C GLN A 176 20.26 -9.87 3.50
N GLU A 177 19.89 -9.55 4.75
CA GLU A 177 19.67 -8.18 5.21
C GLU A 177 20.92 -7.30 5.00
N ALA A 178 22.11 -7.84 5.27
CA ALA A 178 23.39 -7.19 5.03
C ALA A 178 23.72 -6.98 3.52
N GLN A 179 23.12 -7.77 2.62
CA GLN A 179 23.21 -7.59 1.16
C GLN A 179 22.16 -6.58 0.65
N TRP A 180 20.93 -6.64 1.15
CA TRP A 180 19.86 -5.70 0.79
C TRP A 180 20.13 -4.26 1.28
N LYS A 181 20.89 -4.07 2.37
CA LYS A 181 21.26 -2.74 2.89
C LYS A 181 22.05 -1.88 1.88
N PRO A 182 23.21 -2.31 1.33
CA PRO A 182 23.91 -1.54 0.31
C PRO A 182 23.08 -1.39 -0.97
N GLU A 183 22.36 -2.42 -1.43
CA GLU A 183 21.49 -2.32 -2.62
C GLU A 183 20.37 -1.28 -2.43
N LYS A 184 19.73 -1.24 -1.25
CA LYS A 184 18.75 -0.21 -0.90
C LYS A 184 19.38 1.18 -0.91
N SER A 185 20.59 1.35 -0.37
CA SER A 185 21.29 2.65 -0.39
C SER A 185 21.70 3.08 -1.80
N GLY A 186 22.09 2.15 -2.67
CA GLY A 186 22.37 2.42 -4.09
C GLY A 186 21.12 2.77 -4.89
N ASN A 187 19.98 2.14 -4.60
CA ASN A 187 18.70 2.49 -5.20
C ASN A 187 18.16 3.83 -4.67
N ASP A 188 18.34 4.14 -3.38
CA ASP A 188 18.00 5.44 -2.78
C ASP A 188 18.83 6.58 -3.39
N ALA A 189 20.14 6.37 -3.59
CA ALA A 189 21.01 7.30 -4.31
C ALA A 189 20.56 7.49 -5.79
N ARG A 190 20.18 6.41 -6.48
CA ARG A 190 19.65 6.47 -7.85
C ARG A 190 18.28 7.17 -7.94
N ILE A 191 17.43 7.01 -6.93
CA ILE A 191 16.17 7.74 -6.82
C ILE A 191 16.47 9.24 -6.66
N LYS A 192 17.38 9.62 -5.76
CA LYS A 192 17.79 11.02 -5.57
C LYS A 192 18.39 11.66 -6.81
N THR A 193 19.20 10.94 -7.60
CA THR A 193 19.66 11.46 -8.90
C THR A 193 18.51 11.63 -9.90
N LEU A 194 17.56 10.68 -9.96
CA LEU A 194 16.39 10.82 -10.83
C LEU A 194 15.45 11.94 -10.36
N GLU A 195 15.38 12.23 -9.07
CA GLU A 195 14.65 13.35 -8.50
C GLU A 195 15.30 14.70 -8.87
N THR A 196 16.64 14.80 -8.85
CA THR A 196 17.35 15.98 -9.34
C THR A 196 17.21 16.15 -10.85
N ASP A 197 17.34 15.08 -11.63
CA ASP A 197 17.17 15.10 -13.10
C ASP A 197 15.74 15.54 -13.47
N LEU A 198 14.73 15.06 -12.73
CA LEU A 198 13.32 15.48 -12.90
C LEU A 198 13.06 16.92 -12.44
N ALA A 199 13.79 17.43 -11.45
CA ALA A 199 13.70 18.83 -11.03
C ALA A 199 14.33 19.76 -12.08
N GLU A 200 15.51 19.41 -12.61
CA GLU A 200 16.14 20.16 -13.70
C GLU A 200 15.27 20.16 -14.96
N ALA A 201 14.77 19.00 -15.38
CA ALA A 201 13.88 18.89 -16.54
C ALA A 201 12.58 19.71 -16.37
N ARG A 202 12.06 19.87 -15.15
CA ARG A 202 10.90 20.75 -14.86
C ARG A 202 11.23 22.22 -15.05
N GLU A 203 12.41 22.67 -14.60
CA GLU A 203 12.85 24.04 -14.82
C GLU A 203 13.19 24.31 -16.30
N GLN A 204 13.81 23.37 -17.01
CA GLN A 204 14.00 23.45 -18.47
C GLN A 204 12.65 23.55 -19.22
N ILE A 205 11.63 22.79 -18.81
CA ILE A 205 10.26 22.89 -19.37
C ILE A 205 9.62 24.25 -19.05
N LYS A 206 9.88 24.81 -17.86
CA LYS A 206 9.38 26.13 -17.42
C LYS A 206 10.07 27.27 -18.19
N GLU A 207 11.37 27.18 -18.43
CA GLU A 207 12.11 28.09 -19.31
C GLU A 207 11.60 28.02 -20.76
N LEU A 208 11.47 26.81 -21.33
CA LEU A 208 10.89 26.63 -22.66
C LEU A 208 9.45 27.16 -22.75
N ARG A 209 8.65 27.02 -21.69
CA ARG A 209 7.30 27.60 -21.62
C ARG A 209 7.32 29.13 -21.60
N ASN A 210 8.27 29.74 -20.89
CA ASN A 210 8.48 31.18 -20.89
C ASN A 210 8.94 31.69 -22.27
N ILE A 211 9.86 30.97 -22.93
CA ILE A 211 10.30 31.26 -24.31
C ILE A 211 9.11 31.16 -25.27
N CYS A 212 8.30 30.11 -25.20
CA CYS A 212 7.07 29.97 -26.01
C CYS A 212 6.06 31.08 -25.73
N SER A 213 5.92 31.52 -24.48
CA SER A 213 5.07 32.66 -24.11
C SER A 213 5.59 33.96 -24.76
N ASN A 214 6.90 34.23 -24.65
CA ASN A 214 7.54 35.42 -25.22
C ASN A 214 7.44 35.44 -26.76
N LEU A 215 7.65 34.29 -27.41
CA LEU A 215 7.46 34.13 -28.85
C LEU A 215 6.00 34.31 -29.26
N SER A 216 5.04 33.80 -28.48
CA SER A 216 3.61 34.02 -28.70
C SER A 216 3.23 35.51 -28.62
N SER A 217 3.77 36.24 -27.63
CA SER A 217 3.61 37.69 -27.54
C SER A 217 4.23 38.44 -28.72
N GLN A 218 5.43 38.04 -29.18
CA GLN A 218 6.04 38.62 -30.38
C GLN A 218 5.22 38.34 -31.66
N VAL A 219 4.67 37.13 -31.80
CA VAL A 219 3.77 36.77 -32.92
C VAL A 219 2.47 37.58 -32.85
N ALA A 220 1.90 37.80 -31.67
CA ALA A 220 0.72 38.66 -31.50
C ALA A 220 0.99 40.11 -31.93
N VAL A 221 2.10 40.70 -31.47
CA VAL A 221 2.52 42.06 -31.89
C VAL A 221 2.78 42.12 -33.40
N LYS A 222 3.43 41.11 -33.99
CA LYS A 222 3.64 41.06 -35.45
C LYS A 222 2.36 40.83 -36.24
N GLN A 223 1.37 40.15 -35.67
CA GLN A 223 0.05 40.01 -36.27
C GLN A 223 -0.75 41.32 -36.22
N GLU A 224 -0.59 42.12 -35.16
CA GLU A 224 -1.18 43.46 -35.04
C GLU A 224 -0.49 44.48 -35.98
N GLU A 225 0.84 44.46 -36.07
CA GLU A 225 1.58 45.22 -37.09
C GLU A 225 1.11 44.87 -38.51
N LEU A 226 0.86 43.58 -38.79
CA LEU A 226 0.36 43.13 -40.09
C LEU A 226 -1.06 43.66 -40.37
N THR A 227 -1.98 43.57 -39.41
CA THR A 227 -3.35 44.09 -39.62
C THR A 227 -3.37 45.60 -39.78
N GLN A 228 -2.49 46.34 -39.09
CA GLN A 228 -2.31 47.78 -39.34
C GLN A 228 -1.79 48.05 -40.77
N LYS A 229 -0.85 47.24 -41.27
CA LYS A 229 -0.38 47.36 -42.67
C LYS A 229 -1.45 46.99 -43.69
N ASP A 230 -2.29 45.99 -43.44
CA ASP A 230 -3.43 45.69 -44.29
C ASP A 230 -4.45 46.84 -44.28
N CYS A 231 -4.74 47.45 -43.13
CA CYS A 231 -5.56 48.66 -43.04
C CYS A 231 -4.99 49.83 -43.85
N ASP A 232 -3.68 50.06 -43.80
CA ASP A 232 -3.00 51.10 -44.59
C ASP A 232 -3.01 50.79 -46.09
N VAL A 233 -2.82 49.53 -46.49
CA VAL A 233 -2.95 49.08 -47.90
C VAL A 233 -4.38 49.21 -48.41
N ILE A 234 -5.39 48.93 -47.58
CA ILE A 234 -6.81 49.15 -47.90
C ILE A 234 -7.10 50.64 -48.07
N ARG A 235 -6.49 51.50 -47.25
CA ARG A 235 -6.59 52.97 -47.37
C ARG A 235 -5.99 53.46 -48.69
N ALA A 236 -4.74 53.10 -48.97
CA ALA A 236 -4.05 53.47 -50.21
C ALA A 236 -4.78 52.94 -51.47
N ARG A 237 -5.41 51.76 -51.40
CA ARG A 237 -6.27 51.24 -52.48
C ARG A 237 -7.54 52.07 -52.71
N LYS A 238 -8.15 52.64 -51.66
CA LYS A 238 -9.28 53.57 -51.80
C LYS A 238 -8.84 54.89 -52.42
N GLU A 239 -7.77 55.48 -51.91
CA GLU A 239 -7.17 56.72 -52.42
C GLU A 239 -6.80 56.57 -53.91
N LEU A 240 -6.17 55.45 -54.30
CA LEU A 240 -5.89 55.12 -55.70
C LEU A 240 -7.16 54.98 -56.55
N GLN A 241 -8.21 54.35 -56.01
CA GLN A 241 -9.48 54.19 -56.71
C GLN A 241 -10.21 55.53 -56.91
N GLU A 242 -10.14 56.42 -55.93
CA GLU A 242 -10.67 57.79 -55.98
C GLU A 242 -9.90 58.64 -57.00
N LEU A 243 -8.56 58.58 -56.99
CA LEU A 243 -7.72 59.21 -58.03
C LEU A 243 -8.02 58.67 -59.43
N GLN A 244 -8.24 57.36 -59.59
CA GLN A 244 -8.62 56.76 -60.87
C GLN A 244 -10.01 57.24 -61.34
N ASN A 245 -10.94 57.44 -60.41
CA ASN A 245 -12.28 57.97 -60.71
C ASN A 245 -12.22 59.46 -61.11
N LEU A 246 -11.43 60.28 -60.41
CA LEU A 246 -11.17 61.68 -60.76
C LEU A 246 -10.48 61.80 -62.13
N TYR A 247 -9.51 60.92 -62.42
CA TYR A 247 -8.85 60.88 -63.73
C TYR A 247 -9.82 60.50 -64.86
N ARG A 248 -10.75 59.56 -64.62
CA ARG A 248 -11.84 59.23 -65.56
C ARG A 248 -12.75 60.42 -65.82
N GLN A 249 -13.18 61.13 -64.77
CA GLN A 249 -13.98 62.35 -64.89
C GLN A 249 -13.24 63.44 -65.66
N ASN A 250 -11.93 63.60 -65.46
CA ASN A 250 -11.12 64.54 -66.22
C ASN A 250 -11.02 64.17 -67.72
N ILE A 251 -10.93 62.87 -68.05
CA ILE A 251 -11.04 62.40 -69.45
C ILE A 251 -12.42 62.74 -70.03
N GLU A 252 -13.50 62.50 -69.28
CA GLU A 252 -14.87 62.82 -69.71
C GLU A 252 -15.05 64.34 -69.94
N HIS A 253 -14.51 65.19 -69.07
CA HIS A 253 -14.48 66.65 -69.26
C HIS A 253 -13.60 67.08 -70.44
N THR A 254 -12.45 66.44 -70.65
CA THR A 254 -11.59 66.68 -71.82
C THR A 254 -12.30 66.30 -73.13
N ALA A 255 -13.07 65.21 -73.13
CA ALA A 255 -13.90 64.82 -74.26
C ALA A 255 -15.07 65.79 -74.51
N GLN A 256 -15.71 66.30 -73.45
CA GLN A 256 -16.73 67.36 -73.54
C GLN A 256 -16.14 68.66 -74.12
N GLN A 257 -14.94 69.05 -73.71
CA GLN A 257 -14.23 70.21 -74.26
C GLN A 257 -13.85 69.99 -75.74
N ALA A 258 -13.35 68.81 -76.11
CA ALA A 258 -13.02 68.47 -77.49
C ALA A 258 -14.27 68.49 -78.40
N GLU A 259 -15.42 68.05 -77.90
CA GLU A 259 -16.69 68.10 -78.64
C GLU A 259 -17.22 69.53 -78.79
N LEU A 260 -17.10 70.36 -77.74
CA LEU A 260 -17.40 71.80 -77.83
C LEU A 260 -16.50 72.51 -78.86
N ILE A 261 -15.21 72.16 -78.91
CA ILE A 261 -14.28 72.68 -79.92
C ILE A 261 -14.71 72.28 -81.34
N LYS A 262 -15.13 71.02 -81.58
CA LYS A 262 -15.68 70.63 -82.89
C LYS A 262 -16.94 71.42 -83.26
N GLN A 263 -17.84 71.65 -82.30
CA GLN A 263 -19.08 72.41 -82.54
C GLN A 263 -18.78 73.88 -82.87
N LEU A 264 -17.78 74.49 -82.21
CA LEU A 264 -17.30 75.83 -82.54
C LEU A 264 -16.58 75.88 -83.89
N GLN A 265 -15.81 74.84 -84.25
CA GLN A 265 -15.18 74.71 -85.57
C GLN A 265 -16.22 74.58 -86.69
N ALA A 266 -17.23 73.73 -86.51
CA ALA A 266 -18.34 73.54 -87.45
C ALA A 266 -19.13 74.84 -87.65
N LEU A 267 -19.49 75.53 -86.56
CA LEU A 267 -20.15 76.83 -86.61
C LEU A 267 -19.29 77.90 -87.31
N ASN A 268 -17.97 77.86 -87.12
CA ASN A 268 -17.05 78.76 -87.82
C ASN A 268 -16.97 78.43 -89.33
N THR A 269 -16.93 77.16 -89.73
CA THR A 269 -16.99 76.78 -91.15
C THR A 269 -18.33 77.13 -91.81
N ASP A 270 -19.45 76.98 -91.10
CA ASP A 270 -20.76 77.42 -91.57
C ASP A 270 -20.82 78.95 -91.71
N THR A 271 -20.23 79.68 -90.76
CA THR A 271 -20.15 81.16 -90.82
C THR A 271 -19.28 81.62 -92.00
N GLN A 272 -18.11 81.01 -92.19
CA GLN A 272 -17.23 81.28 -93.34
C GLN A 272 -17.91 80.92 -94.67
N LYS A 273 -18.71 79.84 -94.70
CA LYS A 273 -19.49 79.48 -95.88
C LYS A 273 -20.58 80.51 -96.16
N VAL A 274 -21.35 80.96 -95.16
CA VAL A 274 -22.39 81.98 -95.34
C VAL A 274 -21.80 83.31 -95.82
N LEU A 275 -20.64 83.72 -95.27
CA LEU A 275 -19.91 84.90 -95.75
C LEU A 275 -19.50 84.74 -97.21
N LYS A 276 -18.97 83.57 -97.62
CA LYS A 276 -18.64 83.31 -99.02
C LYS A 276 -19.87 83.24 -99.93
N ASP A 277 -20.95 82.59 -99.50
CA ASP A 277 -22.22 82.54 -100.23
C ASP A 277 -22.77 83.99 -100.42
N GLN A 278 -22.46 84.93 -99.52
CA GLN A 278 -22.73 86.37 -99.67
C GLN A 278 -21.75 87.12 -100.59
N GLU A 279 -20.43 86.82 -100.54
CA GLU A 279 -19.42 87.39 -101.46
C GLU A 279 -19.71 86.98 -102.92
N ASP A 280 -20.04 85.71 -103.15
CA ASP A 280 -20.44 85.18 -104.45
C ASP A 280 -21.76 85.82 -104.93
N ALA A 281 -22.73 86.06 -104.03
CA ALA A 281 -23.97 86.78 -104.34
C ALA A 281 -23.74 88.25 -104.72
N HIS A 282 -22.96 89.02 -103.95
CA HIS A 282 -22.60 90.40 -104.28
C HIS A 282 -21.76 90.50 -105.56
N THR A 283 -20.98 89.47 -105.90
CA THR A 283 -20.28 89.37 -107.18
C THR A 283 -21.26 89.14 -108.35
N ALA A 284 -22.30 88.32 -108.14
CA ALA A 284 -23.38 88.15 -109.11
C ALA A 284 -24.21 89.43 -109.30
N GLU A 285 -24.53 90.15 -108.22
CA GLU A 285 -25.18 91.46 -108.27
C GLU A 285 -24.32 92.47 -109.04
N THR A 286 -23.04 92.61 -108.69
CA THR A 286 -22.09 93.53 -109.35
C THR A 286 -21.96 93.24 -110.85
N THR A 287 -21.86 91.96 -111.23
CA THR A 287 -21.83 91.59 -112.66
C THR A 287 -23.17 91.76 -113.36
N SER A 288 -24.30 91.74 -112.65
CA SER A 288 -25.61 92.12 -113.21
C SER A 288 -25.72 93.63 -113.45
N TYR A 289 -25.26 94.47 -112.50
CA TYR A 289 -25.22 95.92 -112.67
C TYR A 289 -24.28 96.34 -113.82
N GLN A 290 -23.13 95.68 -113.97
CA GLN A 290 -22.22 95.94 -115.10
C GLN A 290 -22.88 95.60 -116.45
N LYS A 291 -23.67 94.52 -116.54
CA LYS A 291 -24.45 94.21 -117.76
C LYS A 291 -25.49 95.29 -118.04
N LEU A 292 -26.28 95.68 -117.04
CA LEU A 292 -27.29 96.74 -117.16
C LEU A 292 -26.67 98.07 -117.62
N TYR A 293 -25.49 98.42 -117.10
CA TYR A 293 -24.75 99.62 -117.51
C TYR A 293 -24.25 99.53 -118.96
N ASN A 294 -23.76 98.37 -119.39
CA ASN A 294 -23.36 98.14 -120.78
C ASN A 294 -24.56 98.20 -121.74
N GLU A 295 -25.71 97.64 -121.35
CA GLU A 295 -26.96 97.70 -122.10
C GLU A 295 -27.47 99.14 -122.23
N LEU A 296 -27.49 99.91 -121.13
CA LEU A 296 -27.85 101.32 -121.11
C LEU A 296 -26.91 102.17 -122.00
N THR A 297 -25.61 101.87 -121.99
CA THR A 297 -24.61 102.53 -122.86
C THR A 297 -24.87 102.23 -124.34
N SER A 298 -25.25 101.00 -124.67
CA SER A 298 -25.66 100.61 -126.04
C SER A 298 -26.94 101.33 -126.49
N CYS A 299 -27.94 101.44 -125.60
CA CYS A 299 -29.13 102.25 -125.85
C CYS A 299 -28.80 103.74 -126.06
N PHE A 300 -27.89 104.30 -125.27
CA PHE A 300 -27.47 105.69 -125.41
C PHE A 300 -26.80 105.97 -126.77
N GLU A 301 -25.85 105.13 -127.20
CA GLU A 301 -25.17 105.32 -128.50
C GLU A 301 -26.10 105.07 -129.69
N THR A 302 -27.09 104.18 -129.60
CA THR A 302 -28.10 103.99 -130.67
C THR A 302 -29.06 105.18 -130.78
N VAL A 303 -29.52 105.76 -129.65
CA VAL A 303 -30.32 107.01 -129.64
C VAL A 303 -29.50 108.15 -130.27
N LYS A 304 -28.26 108.34 -129.83
CA LYS A 304 -27.33 109.36 -130.33
C LYS A 304 -27.03 109.21 -131.83
N ALA A 305 -26.92 107.98 -132.34
CA ALA A 305 -26.82 107.73 -133.77
C ALA A 305 -28.10 108.15 -134.54
N SER A 306 -29.28 107.86 -133.99
CA SER A 306 -30.56 108.30 -134.59
C SER A 306 -30.74 109.83 -134.57
N GLU A 307 -30.24 110.51 -133.52
CA GLU A 307 -30.30 111.96 -133.40
C GLU A 307 -29.47 112.62 -134.51
N VAL A 308 -28.24 112.14 -134.73
CA VAL A 308 -27.37 112.59 -135.84
C VAL A 308 -28.02 112.32 -137.22
N GLN A 309 -28.81 111.25 -137.35
CA GLN A 309 -29.55 110.99 -138.58
C GLN A 309 -30.73 111.96 -138.77
N LEU A 310 -31.45 112.32 -137.71
CA LEU A 310 -32.49 113.36 -137.73
C LEU A 310 -31.91 114.74 -138.05
N GLN A 311 -30.79 115.13 -137.43
CA GLN A 311 -30.11 116.40 -137.70
C GLN A 311 -29.70 116.52 -139.18
N ARG A 312 -29.20 115.45 -139.80
CA ARG A 312 -28.92 115.41 -141.25
C ARG A 312 -30.17 115.61 -142.11
N ASN A 313 -31.29 115.00 -141.74
CA ASN A 313 -32.55 115.19 -142.46
C ASN A 313 -33.07 116.63 -142.34
N CYS A 314 -32.93 117.26 -141.16
CA CYS A 314 -33.30 118.66 -140.95
C CYS A 314 -32.49 119.61 -141.85
N ALA A 315 -31.17 119.45 -141.93
CA ALA A 315 -30.31 120.25 -142.81
C ALA A 315 -30.74 120.13 -144.30
N LEU A 316 -31.02 118.90 -144.76
CA LEU A 316 -31.44 118.62 -146.14
C LEU A 316 -32.80 119.26 -146.49
N LEU A 317 -33.70 119.41 -145.51
CA LEU A 317 -34.96 120.16 -145.67
C LEU A 317 -34.75 121.69 -145.64
N GLN A 318 -33.76 122.17 -144.89
CA GLN A 318 -33.44 123.59 -144.77
C GLN A 318 -32.86 124.16 -146.08
N ASP A 319 -32.00 123.41 -146.77
CA ASP A 319 -31.50 123.76 -148.12
C ASP A 319 -32.66 123.85 -149.15
N GLN A 320 -33.66 122.96 -149.06
CA GLN A 320 -34.83 123.00 -149.94
C GLN A 320 -35.75 124.20 -149.69
N LEU A 321 -35.75 124.76 -148.47
CA LEU A 321 -36.47 125.99 -148.14
C LEU A 321 -35.77 127.19 -148.78
N LEU A 322 -34.45 127.30 -148.55
CA LEU A 322 -33.59 128.35 -149.09
C LEU A 322 -33.66 128.45 -150.63
N GLY A 323 -33.70 127.30 -151.32
CA GLY A 323 -33.88 127.22 -152.78
C GLY A 323 -35.28 127.63 -153.30
N LYS A 324 -36.29 127.74 -152.42
CA LYS A 324 -37.60 128.34 -152.75
C LYS A 324 -37.60 129.83 -152.46
N ASP A 325 -37.01 130.27 -151.36
CA ASP A 325 -36.98 131.69 -150.97
C ASP A 325 -36.24 132.55 -152.01
N GLN A 326 -35.10 132.07 -152.52
CA GLN A 326 -34.40 132.71 -153.66
C GLN A 326 -35.30 132.90 -154.90
N LYS A 327 -36.30 132.04 -155.08
CA LYS A 327 -37.24 132.05 -156.20
C LYS A 327 -38.42 133.00 -155.97
N ILE A 328 -38.72 133.32 -154.71
CA ILE A 328 -39.66 134.38 -154.33
C ILE A 328 -39.01 135.74 -154.59
N CYS A 329 -37.74 135.93 -154.22
CA CYS A 329 -37.00 137.16 -154.48
C CYS A 329 -36.99 137.54 -155.98
N GLN A 330 -36.70 136.58 -156.86
CA GLN A 330 -36.70 136.78 -158.33
C GLN A 330 -38.07 137.18 -158.91
N LEU A 331 -39.17 136.87 -158.23
CA LEU A 331 -40.52 137.29 -158.62
C LEU A 331 -40.89 138.67 -158.06
N GLN A 332 -40.28 139.09 -156.95
CA GLN A 332 -40.47 140.43 -156.39
C GLN A 332 -39.70 141.50 -157.19
N GLU A 333 -38.49 141.22 -157.67
CA GLU A 333 -37.68 142.17 -158.45
C GLU A 333 -38.34 142.64 -159.76
N GLN A 334 -39.29 141.87 -160.32
CA GLN A 334 -39.95 142.22 -161.60
C GLN A 334 -41.19 143.11 -161.45
N LEU A 335 -41.68 143.39 -160.24
CA LEU A 335 -42.95 144.10 -160.04
C LEU A 335 -42.82 145.61 -159.78
N GLN A 336 -41.60 146.14 -159.64
CA GLN A 336 -41.36 147.47 -159.05
C GLN A 336 -40.53 148.41 -159.96
N GLN A 337 -41.18 149.11 -160.89
CA GLN A 337 -40.57 150.23 -161.66
C GLN A 337 -41.42 151.52 -161.55
N ALA A 338 -41.26 152.26 -160.44
CA ALA A 338 -41.66 153.66 -160.29
C ALA A 338 -40.88 154.32 -159.12
N HIS A 339 -40.73 155.65 -159.14
CA HIS A 339 -39.80 156.42 -158.30
C HIS A 339 -40.37 156.86 -156.92
N ASP A 340 -39.49 156.87 -155.89
CA ASP A 340 -39.27 157.90 -154.83
C ASP A 340 -40.43 158.47 -153.96
N PRO A 341 -40.14 159.18 -152.84
CA PRO A 341 -39.02 159.02 -151.88
C PRO A 341 -39.48 159.15 -150.39
N SER A 342 -38.51 159.08 -149.45
CA SER A 342 -38.55 159.74 -148.11
C SER A 342 -39.53 159.14 -147.05
N LEU A 343 -39.34 159.30 -145.72
CA LEU A 343 -38.13 159.62 -144.94
C LEU A 343 -38.21 158.97 -143.53
N ASN A 344 -37.23 158.13 -143.20
CA ASN A 344 -36.52 158.01 -141.91
C ASN A 344 -37.19 158.14 -140.50
N GLU A 345 -38.51 158.16 -140.33
CA GLU A 345 -39.14 158.55 -139.04
C GLU A 345 -40.17 157.54 -138.46
N LEU A 346 -39.88 156.23 -138.53
CA LEU A 346 -40.66 155.21 -137.79
C LEU A 346 -39.83 154.18 -137.01
N GLU A 347 -38.54 154.44 -136.82
CA GLU A 347 -37.66 153.67 -135.92
C GLU A 347 -38.06 153.80 -134.43
N TYR A 348 -38.93 154.76 -134.13
CA TYR A 348 -39.41 155.12 -132.79
C TYR A 348 -40.62 154.29 -132.27
N LEU A 349 -41.32 153.52 -133.14
CA LEU A 349 -42.48 152.71 -132.73
C LEU A 349 -42.23 151.19 -132.74
N ILE A 350 -41.29 150.71 -133.57
CA ILE A 350 -40.99 149.27 -133.71
C ILE A 350 -40.05 148.76 -132.58
N THR A 351 -39.44 149.67 -131.83
CA THR A 351 -38.40 149.37 -130.82
C THR A 351 -38.93 149.20 -129.39
N MET A 352 -40.13 149.68 -129.04
CA MET A 352 -40.68 149.50 -127.68
C MET A 352 -41.48 148.20 -127.47
N GLN A 353 -42.03 147.56 -128.51
CA GLN A 353 -42.56 146.19 -128.34
C GLN A 353 -41.46 145.12 -128.18
N LYS A 354 -40.17 145.51 -128.19
CA LYS A 354 -39.08 144.61 -127.76
C LYS A 354 -39.08 144.34 -126.25
N SER A 355 -39.84 145.08 -125.43
CA SER A 355 -39.99 144.76 -124.00
C SER A 355 -40.96 143.59 -123.72
N GLU A 356 -41.65 143.05 -124.73
CA GLU A 356 -42.49 141.84 -124.56
C GLU A 356 -41.67 140.53 -124.56
N ILE A 357 -40.35 140.63 -124.83
CA ILE A 357 -39.37 139.56 -124.62
C ILE A 357 -38.87 139.54 -123.15
N GLU A 358 -39.23 140.53 -122.33
CA GLU A 358 -38.76 140.72 -120.95
C GLU A 358 -39.75 140.20 -119.89
N LEU A 359 -40.63 139.25 -120.24
CA LEU A 359 -41.68 138.73 -119.34
C LEU A 359 -41.88 137.19 -119.32
N LEU A 360 -40.98 136.40 -119.92
CA LEU A 360 -40.96 134.94 -119.77
C LEU A 360 -39.54 134.31 -119.68
N GLN A 361 -38.56 135.03 -119.12
CA GLN A 361 -37.24 134.45 -118.80
C GLN A 361 -36.82 134.51 -117.32
N GLU A 362 -37.61 135.12 -116.41
CA GLU A 362 -37.30 135.14 -114.98
C GLU A 362 -38.53 135.03 -114.05
N GLU A 363 -39.31 133.96 -114.20
CA GLU A 363 -40.30 133.51 -113.20
C GLU A 363 -40.11 132.02 -112.85
N LEU A 364 -40.54 131.64 -111.65
CA LEU A 364 -40.18 130.47 -110.84
C LEU A 364 -40.06 129.12 -111.61
N LYS A 365 -39.00 128.30 -111.44
CA LYS A 365 -38.47 127.69 -110.20
C LYS A 365 -39.55 127.18 -109.22
N LYS A 366 -39.82 125.87 -109.29
CA LYS A 366 -40.72 125.03 -108.47
C LYS A 366 -42.18 124.98 -108.96
N GLN A 367 -42.63 123.79 -109.37
CA GLN A 367 -43.57 123.01 -108.54
C GLN A 367 -43.59 121.53 -108.93
N ALA A 368 -43.05 120.70 -108.04
CA ALA A 368 -43.35 119.27 -107.90
C ALA A 368 -43.35 119.01 -106.40
N ILE A 369 -44.53 119.10 -105.78
CA ILE A 369 -44.74 119.18 -104.33
C ILE A 369 -45.77 118.13 -103.92
N GLN A 370 -45.59 117.57 -102.70
CA GLN A 370 -46.46 116.64 -101.94
C GLN A 370 -46.23 115.12 -102.15
N PRO A 371 -46.48 114.28 -101.11
CA PRO A 371 -46.33 114.56 -99.67
C PRO A 371 -45.86 113.37 -98.78
N CYS A 372 -45.97 113.57 -97.46
CA CYS A 372 -46.16 112.56 -96.40
C CYS A 372 -44.98 111.67 -95.97
N PRO A 373 -44.21 112.10 -94.95
CA PRO A 373 -43.53 111.18 -94.05
C PRO A 373 -44.52 110.57 -93.04
N CYS A 374 -44.71 109.25 -93.04
CA CYS A 374 -45.58 108.60 -92.05
C CYS A 374 -45.26 107.10 -91.87
N PHE A 375 -44.55 106.73 -90.80
CA PHE A 375 -45.12 106.02 -89.64
C PHE A 375 -44.04 105.45 -88.70
N ILE A 376 -44.41 105.33 -87.42
CA ILE A 376 -43.58 104.77 -86.35
C ILE A 376 -43.77 103.25 -86.30
N LEU A 377 -42.66 102.51 -86.35
CA LEU A 377 -42.51 101.14 -85.85
C LEU A 377 -41.23 101.18 -84.99
N GLN A 378 -41.28 101.26 -83.66
CA GLN A 378 -41.94 100.38 -82.69
C GLN A 378 -41.37 98.95 -82.75
N GLU A 379 -40.76 98.54 -81.64
CA GLU A 379 -40.24 97.19 -81.37
C GLU A 379 -41.36 96.13 -81.37
N PRO A 380 -41.06 94.80 -81.44
CA PRO A 380 -39.74 94.16 -81.30
C PRO A 380 -39.38 93.10 -82.37
N PRO A 381 -38.09 92.72 -82.48
CA PRO A 381 -37.65 91.59 -83.29
C PRO A 381 -37.77 90.23 -82.55
N VAL A 382 -38.41 89.27 -83.23
CA VAL A 382 -38.15 87.81 -83.17
C VAL A 382 -38.28 87.11 -81.80
N LYS A 383 -39.28 86.21 -81.71
CA LYS A 383 -39.28 85.07 -80.77
C LYS A 383 -38.10 84.14 -81.08
N ARG A 384 -36.93 84.36 -80.48
CA ARG A 384 -35.76 83.48 -80.62
C ARG A 384 -36.01 82.15 -79.91
N SER A 385 -36.02 81.05 -80.66
CA SER A 385 -35.89 79.70 -80.13
C SER A 385 -34.60 79.56 -79.33
N ARG A 386 -34.66 79.14 -78.06
CA ARG A 386 -33.48 78.59 -77.35
C ARG A 386 -33.84 77.73 -76.13
N SER A 387 -33.16 76.58 -76.06
CA SER A 387 -32.88 75.76 -74.88
C SER A 387 -34.02 75.46 -73.90
N LEU A 388 -34.60 74.26 -74.04
CA LEU A 388 -35.03 73.48 -72.88
C LEU A 388 -33.81 73.18 -71.97
N SER A 389 -33.99 73.27 -70.66
CA SER A 389 -33.12 72.62 -69.66
C SER A 389 -33.92 72.40 -68.36
N PRO A 390 -34.04 71.16 -67.84
CA PRO A 390 -34.90 70.89 -66.69
C PRO A 390 -34.33 71.40 -65.35
N LYS A 391 -35.21 71.76 -64.41
CA LYS A 391 -34.85 71.90 -63.00
C LYS A 391 -34.72 70.53 -62.32
N SER A 392 -33.88 70.46 -61.29
CA SER A 392 -33.42 69.24 -60.63
C SER A 392 -34.33 68.75 -59.49
N SER A 393 -34.71 67.46 -59.50
CA SER A 393 -35.34 66.80 -58.34
C SER A 393 -35.32 65.25 -58.39
N PHE A 394 -34.14 64.60 -58.39
CA PHE A 394 -34.08 63.12 -58.35
C PHE A 394 -32.86 62.47 -57.66
N ARG A 395 -32.21 63.10 -56.67
CA ARG A 395 -31.06 62.47 -55.97
C ARG A 395 -31.44 61.60 -54.76
N GLU A 396 -32.56 61.86 -54.07
CA GLU A 396 -32.99 61.09 -52.89
C GLU A 396 -33.52 59.66 -53.17
N SER A 397 -33.92 59.33 -54.41
CA SER A 397 -34.65 58.09 -54.68
C SER A 397 -33.80 56.82 -54.55
N GLU A 398 -32.48 56.91 -54.75
CA GLU A 398 -31.63 55.71 -54.84
C GLU A 398 -31.00 55.34 -53.50
N GLU A 399 -30.58 56.31 -52.70
CA GLU A 399 -30.06 56.07 -51.34
C GLU A 399 -31.14 55.51 -50.43
N ARG A 400 -32.36 56.07 -50.46
CA ARG A 400 -33.53 55.52 -49.73
C ARG A 400 -33.90 54.10 -50.19
N ARG A 401 -33.55 53.65 -51.40
CA ARG A 401 -33.69 52.24 -51.83
C ARG A 401 -32.58 51.36 -51.28
N LYS A 402 -31.31 51.81 -51.36
CA LYS A 402 -30.15 51.10 -50.81
C LYS A 402 -30.28 50.88 -49.30
N LEU A 403 -30.77 51.91 -48.57
CA LEU A 403 -31.06 51.85 -47.14
C LEU A 403 -32.16 50.81 -46.84
N LYS A 404 -33.30 50.83 -47.56
CA LYS A 404 -34.36 49.80 -47.43
C LYS A 404 -33.94 48.38 -47.80
N ILE A 405 -32.91 48.20 -48.62
CA ILE A 405 -32.31 46.90 -48.91
C ILE A 405 -31.39 46.45 -47.76
N ALA A 406 -30.66 47.38 -47.14
CA ALA A 406 -29.85 47.10 -45.95
C ALA A 406 -30.72 46.77 -44.72
N GLU A 407 -31.77 47.55 -44.45
CA GLU A 407 -32.76 47.31 -43.38
C GLU A 407 -33.34 45.89 -43.47
N ARG A 408 -33.86 45.50 -44.65
CA ARG A 408 -34.38 44.14 -44.88
C ARG A 408 -33.32 43.05 -44.76
N LYS A 409 -32.05 43.36 -45.04
CA LYS A 409 -30.95 42.39 -44.88
C LYS A 409 -30.59 42.22 -43.40
N ILE A 410 -30.64 43.28 -42.60
CA ILE A 410 -30.50 43.23 -41.14
C ILE A 410 -31.67 42.45 -40.54
N GLU A 411 -32.92 42.80 -40.87
CA GLU A 411 -34.14 42.12 -40.41
C GLU A 411 -34.12 40.60 -40.71
N ASN A 412 -33.63 40.20 -41.89
CA ASN A 412 -33.47 38.79 -42.24
C ASN A 412 -32.32 38.10 -41.49
N LEU A 413 -31.23 38.80 -41.18
CA LEU A 413 -30.14 38.27 -40.36
C LEU A 413 -30.55 38.14 -38.89
N GLU A 414 -31.33 39.10 -38.35
CA GLU A 414 -31.91 39.04 -37.01
C GLU A 414 -32.86 37.85 -36.87
N LYS A 415 -33.77 37.63 -37.84
CA LYS A 415 -34.63 36.44 -37.88
C LYS A 415 -33.82 35.14 -37.99
N THR A 416 -32.74 35.13 -38.77
CA THR A 416 -31.83 33.98 -38.87
C THR A 416 -31.12 33.70 -37.55
N LEU A 417 -30.68 34.74 -36.84
CA LEU A 417 -30.05 34.65 -35.52
C LEU A 417 -31.05 34.20 -34.45
N GLN A 418 -32.30 34.68 -34.51
CA GLN A 418 -33.38 34.25 -33.61
C GLN A 418 -33.73 32.76 -33.80
N LEU A 419 -33.81 32.29 -35.06
CA LEU A 419 -33.98 30.87 -35.37
C LEU A 419 -32.79 30.04 -34.88
N LYS A 420 -31.55 30.53 -35.01
CA LYS A 420 -30.36 29.85 -34.48
C LYS A 420 -30.31 29.84 -32.96
N ALA A 421 -30.76 30.89 -32.28
CA ALA A 421 -30.92 30.88 -30.83
C ALA A 421 -31.94 29.80 -30.41
N GLN A 422 -33.12 29.76 -31.05
CA GLN A 422 -34.12 28.74 -30.82
C GLN A 422 -33.59 27.31 -31.05
N GLU A 423 -32.88 27.05 -32.16
CA GLU A 423 -32.21 25.76 -32.39
C GLU A 423 -31.25 25.38 -31.25
N THR A 424 -30.47 26.34 -30.72
CA THR A 424 -29.55 26.06 -29.60
C THR A 424 -30.28 25.85 -28.26
N ASP A 425 -31.43 26.46 -28.05
CA ASP A 425 -32.26 26.25 -26.86
C ASP A 425 -33.04 24.92 -26.93
N GLU A 426 -33.52 24.53 -28.11
CA GLU A 426 -34.10 23.21 -28.38
C GLU A 426 -33.06 22.09 -28.20
N LEU A 427 -31.82 22.29 -28.69
CA LEU A 427 -30.70 21.39 -28.41
C LEU A 427 -30.37 21.33 -26.92
N ARG A 428 -30.39 22.46 -26.20
CA ARG A 428 -30.16 22.49 -24.74
C ARG A 428 -31.25 21.71 -23.99
N ALA A 429 -32.51 21.89 -24.37
CA ALA A 429 -33.64 21.15 -23.82
C ALA A 429 -33.61 19.65 -24.16
N ALA A 430 -33.13 19.27 -25.35
CA ALA A 430 -32.92 17.87 -25.74
C ALA A 430 -31.77 17.23 -24.94
N HIS A 431 -30.68 17.97 -24.70
CA HIS A 431 -29.59 17.54 -23.82
C HIS A 431 -30.06 17.41 -22.35
N GLU A 432 -30.90 18.31 -21.87
CA GLU A 432 -31.47 18.24 -20.53
C GLU A 432 -32.38 17.00 -20.37
N LYS A 433 -33.33 16.79 -21.29
CA LYS A 433 -34.16 15.58 -21.32
C LYS A 433 -33.35 14.28 -21.43
N ARG A 434 -32.17 14.33 -22.07
CA ARG A 434 -31.22 13.20 -22.09
C ARG A 434 -30.48 13.02 -20.77
N ARG A 435 -30.18 14.10 -20.04
CA ARG A 435 -29.61 14.08 -18.68
C ARG A 435 -30.61 13.52 -17.67
N GLU A 436 -31.85 14.00 -17.70
CA GLU A 436 -32.97 13.48 -16.90
C GLU A 436 -33.20 11.99 -17.14
N ARG A 437 -33.28 11.56 -18.41
CA ARG A 437 -33.40 10.13 -18.77
C ARG A 437 -32.21 9.29 -18.29
N LEU A 438 -30.99 9.82 -18.34
CA LEU A 438 -29.81 9.12 -17.84
C LEU A 438 -29.82 9.00 -16.31
N GLN A 439 -30.22 10.06 -15.59
CA GLN A 439 -30.39 10.03 -14.13
C GLN A 439 -31.48 9.04 -13.72
N MET A 440 -32.64 9.07 -14.40
CA MET A 440 -33.74 8.11 -14.17
C MET A 440 -33.31 6.67 -14.46
N LEU A 441 -32.55 6.42 -15.53
CA LEU A 441 -32.00 5.09 -15.82
C LEU A 441 -30.97 4.66 -14.75
N GLN A 442 -30.18 5.58 -14.20
CA GLN A 442 -29.24 5.31 -13.11
C GLN A 442 -29.95 5.04 -11.77
N THR A 443 -31.03 5.75 -11.45
CA THR A 443 -31.85 5.44 -10.26
C THR A 443 -32.59 4.13 -10.42
N ASN A 444 -33.13 3.82 -11.61
CA ASN A 444 -33.79 2.55 -11.87
C ASN A 444 -32.79 1.39 -11.84
N TYR A 445 -31.58 1.55 -12.40
CA TYR A 445 -30.53 0.54 -12.28
C TYR A 445 -30.08 0.32 -10.83
N ARG A 446 -30.02 1.39 -10.01
CA ARG A 446 -29.74 1.26 -8.57
C ARG A 446 -30.86 0.52 -7.84
N ALA A 447 -32.10 0.94 -8.02
CA ALA A 447 -33.27 0.32 -7.40
C ALA A 447 -33.44 -1.15 -7.82
N LEU A 448 -33.23 -1.47 -9.11
CA LEU A 448 -33.29 -2.84 -9.62
C LEU A 448 -32.11 -3.69 -9.12
N LYS A 449 -30.92 -3.09 -8.90
CA LYS A 449 -29.79 -3.76 -8.22
C LYS A 449 -30.06 -3.99 -6.73
N GLU A 450 -30.73 -3.07 -6.05
CA GLU A 450 -31.13 -3.25 -4.64
C GLU A 450 -32.28 -4.25 -4.50
N GLN A 451 -33.22 -4.29 -5.44
CA GLN A 451 -34.20 -5.38 -5.57
C GLN A 451 -33.50 -6.71 -5.83
N LEU A 452 -32.58 -6.80 -6.80
CA LEU A 452 -31.84 -8.03 -7.10
C LEU A 452 -31.09 -8.53 -5.85
N LYS A 453 -30.47 -7.61 -5.10
CA LYS A 453 -29.83 -7.93 -3.81
C LYS A 453 -30.83 -8.43 -2.77
N GLN A 454 -32.05 -7.88 -2.69
CA GLN A 454 -33.12 -8.38 -1.82
C GLN A 454 -33.63 -9.76 -2.26
N TRP A 455 -33.67 -10.06 -3.56
CA TRP A 455 -33.97 -11.39 -4.10
C TRP A 455 -32.82 -12.39 -3.83
N GLU A 456 -31.56 -11.94 -3.80
CA GLU A 456 -30.38 -12.75 -3.43
C GLU A 456 -30.27 -12.98 -1.91
N GLU A 457 -30.74 -12.04 -1.08
CA GLU A 457 -30.76 -12.15 0.39
C GLU A 457 -32.00 -12.93 0.92
N GLY A 458 -32.97 -13.27 0.05
CA GLY A 458 -34.24 -13.91 0.42
C GLY A 458 -34.37 -15.38 0.03
N ASP A 459 -33.79 -16.30 0.81
CA ASP A 459 -33.95 -17.76 0.61
C ASP A 459 -35.40 -18.23 0.92
N SER A 460 -36.28 -18.12 -0.08
CA SER A 460 -37.65 -18.61 0.00
C SER A 460 -38.06 -19.37 -1.27
N ARG A 461 -38.53 -20.60 -1.06
CA ARG A 461 -38.75 -21.63 -2.09
C ARG A 461 -39.95 -21.33 -2.97
N TYR A 462 -39.83 -21.62 -4.27
CA TYR A 462 -40.91 -21.94 -5.21
C TYR A 462 -42.31 -21.35 -4.95
N GLN A 463 -42.65 -20.28 -5.68
CA GLN A 463 -43.91 -20.27 -6.44
C GLN A 463 -43.67 -19.77 -7.87
N HIS A 464 -44.33 -20.42 -8.82
CA HIS A 464 -44.35 -19.99 -10.22
C HIS A 464 -45.50 -19.00 -10.39
N ALA A 465 -45.20 -17.76 -10.78
CA ALA A 465 -46.24 -16.76 -11.02
C ALA A 465 -47.08 -17.13 -12.26
N ASP A 466 -48.37 -16.82 -12.20
CA ASP A 466 -49.39 -17.26 -13.16
C ASP A 466 -49.13 -16.71 -14.58
N PRO A 467 -49.11 -17.54 -15.65
CA PRO A 467 -48.81 -17.11 -17.02
C PRO A 467 -49.71 -16.01 -17.62
N HIS A 468 -50.80 -15.64 -16.96
CA HIS A 468 -51.79 -14.68 -17.49
C HIS A 468 -51.44 -13.19 -17.33
N GLN A 469 -50.34 -12.83 -16.66
CA GLN A 469 -49.90 -11.43 -16.54
C GLN A 469 -48.95 -10.92 -17.64
N LEU A 470 -48.61 -11.75 -18.65
CA LEU A 470 -47.83 -11.33 -19.83
C LEU A 470 -48.70 -10.86 -21.02
N CYS A 471 -50.03 -10.82 -20.87
CA CYS A 471 -50.97 -10.44 -21.94
C CYS A 471 -51.17 -8.91 -22.08
N GLN A 472 -50.11 -8.11 -21.98
CA GLN A 472 -50.20 -6.64 -22.11
C GLN A 472 -49.04 -5.97 -22.89
N GLU A 473 -48.32 -6.74 -23.72
CA GLU A 473 -47.52 -6.20 -24.81
C GLU A 473 -48.19 -6.52 -26.16
N ASP A 474 -48.20 -5.57 -27.10
CA ASP A 474 -48.88 -5.72 -28.39
C ASP A 474 -48.30 -6.91 -29.16
N SER A 475 -49.07 -7.99 -29.26
CA SER A 475 -48.61 -9.24 -29.84
C SER A 475 -48.20 -9.06 -31.30
N ASP A 476 -48.89 -8.20 -32.05
CA ASP A 476 -48.55 -7.86 -33.43
C ASP A 476 -47.23 -7.07 -33.54
N ALA A 477 -46.85 -6.27 -32.54
CA ALA A 477 -45.55 -5.60 -32.52
C ALA A 477 -44.42 -6.61 -32.32
N VAL A 478 -44.56 -7.51 -31.34
CA VAL A 478 -43.58 -8.59 -31.07
C VAL A 478 -43.50 -9.56 -32.26
N TRP A 479 -44.61 -9.92 -32.89
CA TRP A 479 -44.60 -10.74 -34.11
C TRP A 479 -43.99 -10.03 -35.30
N ASN A 480 -44.15 -8.70 -35.46
CA ASN A 480 -43.49 -7.94 -36.51
C ASN A 480 -41.98 -7.83 -36.28
N GLU A 481 -41.49 -7.58 -35.06
CA GLU A 481 -40.05 -7.61 -34.78
C GLU A 481 -39.46 -9.02 -34.93
N LEU A 482 -40.16 -10.06 -34.43
CA LEU A 482 -39.72 -11.44 -34.60
C LEU A 482 -39.74 -11.88 -36.07
N ALA A 483 -40.67 -11.36 -36.89
CA ALA A 483 -40.70 -11.56 -38.34
C ALA A 483 -39.60 -10.76 -39.06
N PHE A 484 -39.28 -9.54 -38.60
CA PHE A 484 -38.16 -8.76 -39.09
C PHE A 484 -36.84 -9.51 -38.87
N PHE A 485 -36.56 -9.94 -37.64
CA PHE A 485 -35.36 -10.74 -37.32
C PHE A 485 -35.38 -12.11 -38.02
N LYS A 486 -36.53 -12.76 -38.20
CA LYS A 486 -36.63 -13.96 -39.05
C LYS A 486 -36.24 -13.68 -40.50
N ASN A 487 -36.71 -12.58 -41.07
CA ASN A 487 -36.38 -12.20 -42.45
C ASN A 487 -34.90 -11.79 -42.59
N GLU A 488 -34.32 -11.15 -41.57
CA GLU A 488 -32.90 -10.81 -41.55
C GLU A 488 -32.01 -12.06 -41.42
N ILE A 489 -32.36 -12.99 -40.50
CA ILE A 489 -31.70 -14.30 -40.38
C ILE A 489 -31.88 -15.14 -41.66
N LEU A 490 -33.05 -15.09 -42.29
CA LEU A 490 -33.30 -15.77 -43.56
C LEU A 490 -32.48 -15.15 -44.70
N CYS A 491 -32.32 -13.81 -44.73
CA CYS A 491 -31.45 -13.12 -45.68
C CYS A 491 -29.96 -13.49 -45.49
N VAL A 492 -29.49 -13.57 -44.25
CA VAL A 492 -28.14 -14.08 -43.93
C VAL A 492 -28.00 -15.55 -44.35
N THR A 493 -29.01 -16.39 -44.11
CA THR A 493 -29.00 -17.81 -44.53
C THR A 493 -29.00 -17.97 -46.06
N ILE A 494 -29.73 -17.11 -46.77
CA ILE A 494 -29.76 -17.06 -48.24
C ILE A 494 -28.40 -16.58 -48.82
N THR A 495 -27.77 -15.58 -48.20
CA THR A 495 -26.44 -15.12 -48.64
C THR A 495 -25.34 -16.15 -48.39
N TYR A 496 -25.33 -16.85 -47.26
CA TYR A 496 -24.41 -17.98 -47.03
C TYR A 496 -24.63 -19.13 -48.03
N SER A 497 -25.88 -19.56 -48.26
CA SER A 497 -26.17 -20.65 -49.21
C SER A 497 -25.95 -20.28 -50.69
N LEU A 498 -25.99 -18.99 -51.03
CA LEU A 498 -25.55 -18.50 -52.35
C LEU A 498 -24.01 -18.55 -52.51
N ILE A 499 -23.25 -18.32 -51.45
CA ILE A 499 -21.78 -18.39 -51.47
C ILE A 499 -21.31 -19.84 -51.64
N ASP A 500 -21.89 -20.80 -50.89
CA ASP A 500 -21.59 -22.24 -51.07
C ASP A 500 -21.95 -22.74 -52.47
N LYS A 501 -23.08 -22.30 -53.04
CA LYS A 501 -23.44 -22.60 -54.44
C LYS A 501 -22.42 -22.06 -55.43
N TYR A 502 -21.91 -20.84 -55.22
CA TYR A 502 -20.87 -20.26 -56.08
C TYR A 502 -19.54 -21.02 -56.00
N TYR A 503 -19.20 -21.56 -54.82
CA TYR A 503 -17.98 -22.34 -54.62
C TYR A 503 -18.06 -23.71 -55.33
N TYR A 504 -19.21 -24.39 -55.29
CA TYR A 504 -19.42 -25.67 -55.98
C TYR A 504 -19.46 -25.53 -57.50
N PHE A 505 -20.19 -24.52 -58.01
CA PHE A 505 -20.43 -24.33 -59.46
C PHE A 505 -19.16 -24.01 -60.26
N LEU A 506 -18.13 -23.46 -59.62
CA LEU A 506 -16.84 -23.11 -60.24
C LEU A 506 -15.83 -24.27 -60.33
N ILE A 507 -16.08 -25.39 -59.64
CA ILE A 507 -15.14 -26.53 -59.60
C ILE A 507 -15.59 -27.67 -60.53
N GLU A 508 -16.90 -27.93 -60.64
CA GLU A 508 -17.40 -29.10 -61.38
C GLU A 508 -17.12 -29.12 -62.91
N PRO A 509 -17.07 -27.99 -63.64
CA PRO A 509 -16.75 -28.01 -65.08
C PRO A 509 -15.33 -28.45 -65.44
N LEU A 510 -14.39 -28.47 -64.48
CA LEU A 510 -12.96 -28.65 -64.79
C LEU A 510 -12.47 -30.11 -64.76
N PHE A 511 -13.32 -31.06 -64.36
CA PHE A 511 -12.93 -32.47 -64.16
C PHE A 511 -13.63 -33.47 -65.12
N LYS A 512 -14.62 -33.05 -65.91
CA LYS A 512 -15.44 -33.92 -66.79
C LYS A 512 -15.06 -33.83 -68.29
N LEU A 513 -13.77 -33.65 -68.58
CA LEU A 513 -13.21 -33.63 -69.96
C LEU A 513 -11.86 -34.37 -70.02
N SER A 514 -11.78 -35.56 -69.39
CA SER A 514 -10.54 -36.34 -69.30
C SER A 514 -10.68 -37.86 -69.54
N GLU A 515 -11.89 -38.41 -69.70
CA GLU A 515 -12.09 -39.88 -69.76
C GLU A 515 -12.87 -40.40 -70.99
N ASP A 516 -13.58 -39.56 -71.76
CA ASP A 516 -14.28 -39.97 -72.99
C ASP A 516 -13.67 -39.30 -74.24
N ASP A 517 -12.77 -40.01 -74.94
CA ASP A 517 -12.49 -39.82 -76.39
C ASP A 517 -11.58 -40.96 -76.96
N GLU A 518 -11.93 -42.23 -76.72
CA GLU A 518 -11.39 -43.33 -77.52
C GLU A 518 -12.19 -43.48 -78.83
N VAL A 519 -11.56 -43.98 -79.90
CA VAL A 519 -12.10 -44.19 -81.28
C VAL A 519 -12.00 -42.99 -82.25
N LYS A 520 -10.82 -42.93 -82.90
CA LYS A 520 -10.61 -42.76 -84.37
C LYS A 520 -11.50 -41.75 -85.14
N ASN A 521 -10.86 -40.69 -85.68
CA ASN A 521 -10.64 -40.55 -87.14
C ASN A 521 -9.80 -39.31 -87.57
N SER A 522 -8.74 -39.58 -88.35
CA SER A 522 -8.21 -38.83 -89.50
C SER A 522 -7.92 -37.31 -89.48
N THR A 523 -6.60 -37.00 -89.42
CA THR A 523 -5.89 -35.92 -90.18
C THR A 523 -6.16 -34.43 -89.81
N PRO A 524 -5.29 -33.45 -90.18
CA PRO A 524 -4.59 -32.73 -89.09
C PRO A 524 -4.66 -31.19 -89.13
N LYS A 525 -5.03 -30.57 -88.00
CA LYS A 525 -4.71 -29.16 -87.70
C LYS A 525 -4.50 -28.85 -86.20
N LYS A 526 -3.99 -29.81 -85.44
CA LYS A 526 -3.52 -29.62 -84.05
C LYS A 526 -2.00 -29.42 -84.04
N ASN A 527 -1.51 -28.32 -83.47
CA ASN A 527 -0.12 -28.14 -83.00
C ASN A 527 -0.02 -26.90 -82.09
N MET A 528 -0.43 -25.71 -82.59
CA MET A 528 -0.42 -24.45 -81.81
C MET A 528 -1.16 -24.56 -80.46
N LYS A 529 -2.43 -25.00 -80.46
CA LYS A 529 -3.24 -25.12 -79.23
C LYS A 529 -2.72 -26.16 -78.25
N GLU A 530 -2.03 -27.19 -78.73
CA GLU A 530 -1.52 -28.29 -77.89
C GLU A 530 -0.28 -27.84 -77.12
N VAL A 531 0.66 -27.16 -77.79
CA VAL A 531 1.83 -26.54 -77.16
C VAL A 531 1.40 -25.50 -76.11
N SER A 532 0.37 -24.69 -76.40
CA SER A 532 -0.18 -23.74 -75.42
C SER A 532 -0.78 -24.44 -74.19
N ARG A 533 -1.51 -25.55 -74.37
CA ARG A 533 -2.06 -26.36 -73.26
C ARG A 533 -0.95 -26.97 -72.41
N GLN A 534 0.03 -27.63 -73.03
CA GLN A 534 1.16 -28.23 -72.31
C GLN A 534 2.00 -27.19 -71.56
N MET A 535 2.20 -25.99 -72.14
CA MET A 535 2.91 -24.91 -71.46
C MET A 535 2.15 -24.38 -70.23
N LEU A 536 0.83 -24.20 -70.35
CA LEU A 536 -0.03 -23.84 -69.21
C LEU A 536 -0.05 -24.93 -68.13
N GLN A 537 -0.21 -26.19 -68.51
CA GLN A 537 -0.21 -27.34 -67.59
C GLN A 537 1.11 -27.42 -66.81
N LYS A 538 2.25 -27.31 -67.51
CA LYS A 538 3.60 -27.33 -66.92
C LYS A 538 3.88 -26.10 -66.04
N GLN A 539 3.21 -24.97 -66.28
CA GLN A 539 3.25 -23.79 -65.43
C GLN A 539 2.35 -23.91 -64.19
N LEU A 540 1.17 -24.52 -64.31
CA LEU A 540 0.31 -24.85 -63.17
C LEU A 540 0.96 -25.89 -62.26
N GLU A 541 1.55 -26.95 -62.81
CA GLU A 541 2.24 -27.99 -62.03
C GLU A 541 3.43 -27.42 -61.24
N ARG A 542 4.19 -26.48 -61.83
CA ARG A 542 5.23 -25.71 -61.12
C ARG A 542 4.65 -24.87 -59.97
N ARG A 543 3.49 -24.22 -60.16
CA ARG A 543 2.80 -23.47 -59.10
C ARG A 543 2.27 -24.40 -58.00
N PHE A 544 1.69 -25.54 -58.33
CA PHE A 544 1.25 -26.52 -57.34
C PHE A 544 2.42 -27.06 -56.50
N LYS A 545 3.55 -27.43 -57.13
CA LYS A 545 4.75 -27.86 -56.39
C LYS A 545 5.34 -26.76 -55.50
N ALA A 546 5.26 -25.49 -55.91
CA ALA A 546 5.64 -24.37 -55.06
C ALA A 546 4.69 -24.20 -53.85
N ILE A 547 3.37 -24.23 -54.08
CA ILE A 547 2.35 -24.14 -53.01
C ILE A 547 2.45 -25.32 -52.04
N GLU A 548 2.69 -26.53 -52.53
CA GLU A 548 2.88 -27.73 -51.71
C GLU A 548 4.17 -27.63 -50.85
N GLY A 549 5.24 -27.05 -51.41
CA GLY A 549 6.45 -26.73 -50.66
C GLY A 549 6.20 -25.70 -49.56
N GLU A 550 5.44 -24.65 -49.83
CA GLU A 550 5.09 -23.63 -48.84
C GLU A 550 4.16 -24.19 -47.75
N LEU A 551 3.19 -25.02 -48.12
CA LEU A 551 2.32 -25.74 -47.17
C LEU A 551 3.12 -26.68 -46.26
N LYS A 552 4.18 -27.31 -46.78
CA LYS A 552 5.10 -28.15 -45.98
C LYS A 552 5.91 -27.32 -44.98
N LYS A 553 6.46 -26.16 -45.39
CA LYS A 553 7.11 -25.21 -44.45
C LYS A 553 6.12 -24.75 -43.37
N GLN A 554 4.92 -24.32 -43.76
CA GLN A 554 3.92 -23.78 -42.85
C GLN A 554 3.42 -24.84 -41.84
N LYS A 555 3.37 -26.12 -42.23
CA LYS A 555 3.09 -27.23 -41.30
C LYS A 555 4.20 -27.43 -40.27
N GLU A 556 5.47 -27.31 -40.65
CA GLU A 556 6.57 -27.43 -39.68
C GLU A 556 6.64 -26.21 -38.75
N VAL A 557 6.43 -24.98 -39.28
CA VAL A 557 6.30 -23.76 -38.45
C VAL A 557 5.15 -23.88 -37.45
N ASN A 558 3.97 -24.35 -37.86
CA ASN A 558 2.84 -24.57 -36.94
C ASN A 558 3.14 -25.64 -35.87
N LYS A 559 3.98 -26.63 -36.20
CA LYS A 559 4.43 -27.69 -35.28
C LYS A 559 5.50 -27.19 -34.30
N ASP A 560 6.33 -26.23 -34.70
CA ASP A 560 7.26 -25.53 -33.81
C ASP A 560 6.54 -24.56 -32.88
N LEU A 561 5.62 -23.74 -33.40
CA LEU A 561 4.74 -22.88 -32.61
C LEU A 561 3.90 -23.69 -31.59
N LEU A 562 3.53 -24.93 -31.91
CA LEU A 562 2.84 -25.82 -30.97
C LEU A 562 3.78 -26.31 -29.84
N LYS A 563 5.06 -26.58 -30.12
CA LYS A 563 6.06 -26.89 -29.07
C LYS A 563 6.28 -25.67 -28.17
N GLU A 564 6.42 -24.48 -28.76
CA GLU A 564 6.62 -23.23 -28.05
C GLU A 564 5.41 -22.87 -27.18
N LYS A 565 4.18 -23.02 -27.70
CA LYS A 565 2.95 -22.89 -26.90
C LYS A 565 2.97 -23.85 -25.70
N ASN A 566 3.28 -25.13 -25.91
CA ASN A 566 3.29 -26.12 -24.83
C ASN A 566 4.39 -25.83 -23.79
N TYR A 567 5.53 -25.26 -24.21
CA TYR A 567 6.60 -24.79 -23.31
C TYR A 567 6.16 -23.57 -22.49
N LEU A 568 5.53 -22.58 -23.12
CA LEU A 568 4.95 -21.41 -22.45
C LEU A 568 3.84 -21.82 -21.46
N GLU A 569 2.96 -22.74 -21.84
CA GLU A 569 1.87 -23.26 -21.00
C GLU A 569 2.42 -24.01 -19.77
N ALA A 570 3.53 -24.74 -19.91
CA ALA A 570 4.25 -25.34 -18.79
C ALA A 570 4.96 -24.30 -17.90
N SER A 571 5.59 -23.28 -18.50
CA SER A 571 6.29 -22.20 -17.77
C SER A 571 5.33 -21.34 -16.95
N LEU A 572 4.19 -20.96 -17.55
CA LEU A 572 3.11 -20.20 -16.91
C LEU A 572 2.49 -21.00 -15.75
N LYS A 573 2.39 -22.34 -15.89
CA LYS A 573 2.01 -23.19 -14.76
C LYS A 573 3.04 -23.16 -13.63
N VAL A 574 4.34 -23.25 -13.91
CA VAL A 574 5.38 -23.16 -12.87
C VAL A 574 5.37 -21.80 -12.19
N GLN A 575 5.18 -20.71 -12.94
CA GLN A 575 5.01 -19.37 -12.37
C GLN A 575 3.77 -19.25 -11.48
N LYS A 576 2.67 -19.95 -11.82
CA LYS A 576 1.49 -20.01 -10.96
C LYS A 576 1.75 -20.82 -9.69
N ASP A 577 2.30 -22.03 -9.80
CA ASP A 577 2.64 -22.85 -8.64
C ASP A 577 3.62 -22.09 -7.69
N ASP A 578 4.50 -21.25 -8.23
CA ASP A 578 5.44 -20.37 -7.50
C ASP A 578 4.81 -19.03 -7.01
N ALA A 579 3.63 -18.65 -7.50
CA ALA A 579 2.83 -17.56 -6.93
C ALA A 579 2.01 -18.09 -5.74
N ASP A 580 1.35 -19.23 -5.92
CA ASP A 580 0.56 -19.91 -4.89
C ASP A 580 1.44 -20.24 -3.66
N THR A 581 2.70 -20.65 -3.82
CA THR A 581 3.63 -20.87 -2.68
C THR A 581 3.96 -19.59 -1.93
N ARG A 582 4.17 -18.46 -2.62
CA ARG A 582 4.42 -17.15 -1.99
C ARG A 582 3.20 -16.63 -1.24
N GLU A 583 1.99 -16.83 -1.77
CA GLU A 583 0.75 -16.49 -1.07
C GLU A 583 0.62 -17.30 0.23
N ASN A 584 0.88 -18.61 0.19
CA ASN A 584 0.91 -19.48 1.37
C ASN A 584 2.06 -19.14 2.35
N GLU A 585 3.11 -18.44 1.92
CA GLU A 585 4.17 -17.88 2.80
C GLU A 585 3.72 -16.57 3.46
N LEU A 586 3.11 -15.67 2.69
CA LEU A 586 2.55 -14.42 3.19
C LEU A 586 1.42 -14.66 4.20
N GLU A 587 0.53 -15.64 3.98
CA GLU A 587 -0.51 -16.01 4.95
C GLU A 587 0.11 -16.50 6.28
N ARG A 588 1.17 -17.31 6.22
CA ARG A 588 1.93 -17.76 7.41
C ARG A 588 2.64 -16.61 8.13
N LEU A 589 3.20 -15.65 7.39
CA LEU A 589 3.85 -14.46 7.96
C LEU A 589 2.82 -13.50 8.59
N LEU A 590 1.67 -13.29 7.95
CA LEU A 590 0.57 -12.50 8.50
C LEU A 590 0.03 -13.13 9.80
N LYS A 591 -0.12 -14.46 9.86
CA LYS A 591 -0.52 -15.15 11.09
C LYS A 591 0.48 -14.91 12.22
N ARG A 592 1.79 -15.05 11.96
CA ARG A 592 2.85 -14.73 12.93
C ARG A 592 2.84 -13.27 13.38
N ILE A 593 2.55 -12.33 12.48
CA ILE A 593 2.42 -10.90 12.82
C ILE A 593 1.20 -10.66 13.72
N CYS A 594 0.10 -11.39 13.52
CA CYS A 594 -1.06 -11.34 14.42
C CYS A 594 -0.79 -12.00 15.78
N GLU A 595 -0.02 -13.09 15.82
CA GLU A 595 0.46 -13.72 17.06
C GLU A 595 1.35 -12.74 17.85
N ILE A 596 2.43 -12.22 17.25
CA ILE A 596 3.33 -11.22 17.86
C ILE A 596 2.59 -9.95 18.32
N LYS A 597 1.49 -9.56 17.65
CA LYS A 597 0.64 -8.44 18.10
C LYS A 597 -0.12 -8.75 19.40
N LYS A 598 -0.61 -9.99 19.58
CA LYS A 598 -1.24 -10.44 20.83
C LYS A 598 -0.20 -10.48 21.95
N ASP A 599 0.94 -11.14 21.70
CA ASP A 599 2.06 -11.22 22.64
C ASP A 599 2.48 -9.82 23.11
N LYS A 600 2.54 -8.84 22.18
CA LYS A 600 2.82 -7.43 22.52
C LYS A 600 1.74 -6.80 23.41
N THR A 601 0.44 -7.04 23.15
CA THR A 601 -0.62 -6.51 24.02
C THR A 601 -0.65 -7.17 25.39
N GLU A 602 -0.35 -8.45 25.49
CA GLU A 602 -0.24 -9.18 26.76
C GLU A 602 0.97 -8.69 27.57
N LEU A 603 2.12 -8.50 26.92
CA LEU A 603 3.30 -7.89 27.54
C LEU A 603 3.06 -6.44 27.98
N GLN A 604 2.26 -5.66 27.23
CA GLN A 604 1.89 -4.31 27.66
C GLN A 604 1.02 -4.34 28.92
N LEU A 605 0.02 -5.24 29.00
CA LEU A 605 -0.79 -5.39 30.21
C LEU A 605 0.06 -5.81 31.43
N VAL A 606 1.07 -6.66 31.25
CA VAL A 606 2.02 -7.04 32.30
C VAL A 606 2.90 -5.86 32.74
N ILE A 607 3.33 -5.00 31.81
CA ILE A 607 4.04 -3.74 32.14
C ILE A 607 3.11 -2.81 32.92
N ASP A 608 1.89 -2.59 32.47
CA ASP A 608 0.90 -1.73 33.12
C ASP A 608 0.54 -2.24 34.53
N GLU A 609 0.56 -3.56 34.76
CA GLU A 609 0.40 -4.15 36.10
C GLU A 609 1.63 -3.91 36.99
N GLN A 610 2.83 -4.17 36.47
CA GLN A 610 4.09 -3.92 37.19
C GLN A 610 4.28 -2.43 37.54
N GLU A 611 3.84 -1.50 36.68
CA GLU A 611 3.87 -0.06 36.99
C GLU A 611 2.93 0.30 38.15
N LYS A 612 1.74 -0.31 38.24
CA LYS A 612 0.83 -0.14 39.40
C LYS A 612 1.43 -0.73 40.67
N GLU A 613 2.07 -1.91 40.60
CA GLU A 613 2.77 -2.51 41.74
C GLU A 613 3.93 -1.62 42.20
N VAL A 614 4.78 -1.14 41.29
CA VAL A 614 5.85 -0.19 41.59
C VAL A 614 5.30 1.12 42.17
N ALA A 615 4.17 1.64 41.67
CA ALA A 615 3.49 2.80 42.25
C ALA A 615 2.87 2.52 43.63
N SER A 616 2.50 1.27 43.93
CA SER A 616 2.05 0.83 45.25
C SER A 616 3.21 0.73 46.24
N LEU A 617 4.30 0.07 45.85
CA LEU A 617 5.53 -0.06 46.63
C LEU A 617 6.17 1.31 46.89
N LYS A 618 6.19 2.23 45.92
CA LYS A 618 6.64 3.62 46.13
C LYS A 618 5.81 4.35 47.19
N ARG A 619 4.49 4.13 47.24
CA ARG A 619 3.62 4.69 48.31
C ARG A 619 3.91 4.06 49.67
N GLN A 620 4.09 2.74 49.74
CA GLN A 620 4.45 2.04 50.99
C GLN A 620 5.82 2.51 51.51
N VAL A 621 6.81 2.71 50.64
CA VAL A 621 8.13 3.26 51.00
C VAL A 621 8.02 4.71 51.46
N ALA A 622 7.21 5.54 50.81
CA ALA A 622 6.96 6.91 51.26
C ALA A 622 6.27 6.97 52.64
N GLU A 623 5.32 6.08 52.91
CA GLU A 623 4.67 5.95 54.22
C GLU A 623 5.63 5.41 55.28
N ALA A 624 6.42 4.37 54.98
CA ALA A 624 7.44 3.86 55.89
C ALA A 624 8.51 4.92 56.20
N ASN A 625 8.86 5.78 55.25
CA ASN A 625 9.72 6.94 55.48
C ASN A 625 9.04 7.99 56.37
N ARG A 626 7.76 8.30 56.14
CA ARG A 626 7.00 9.22 57.01
C ARG A 626 6.98 8.72 58.46
N LEU A 627 6.63 7.44 58.66
CA LEU A 627 6.63 6.77 59.97
C LEU A 627 8.03 6.69 60.60
N ARG A 628 9.11 6.55 59.81
CA ARG A 628 10.50 6.63 60.30
C ARG A 628 10.79 8.02 60.87
N ASN A 629 10.47 9.06 60.12
CA ASN A 629 10.69 10.44 60.54
C ASN A 629 9.84 10.79 61.78
N GLU A 630 8.56 10.38 61.80
CA GLU A 630 7.69 10.49 62.99
C GLU A 630 8.32 9.79 64.22
N ASN A 631 8.97 8.64 64.05
CA ASN A 631 9.70 7.96 65.14
C ASN A 631 11.00 8.68 65.53
N GLU A 632 11.73 9.29 64.60
CA GLU A 632 12.94 10.08 64.89
C GLU A 632 12.58 11.39 65.64
N ASP A 633 11.47 12.04 65.28
CA ASP A 633 10.91 13.19 65.99
C ASP A 633 10.44 12.81 67.40
N LEU A 634 9.78 11.66 67.57
CA LEU A 634 9.37 11.14 68.88
C LEU A 634 10.57 10.72 69.73
N LEU A 635 11.60 10.10 69.13
CA LEU A 635 12.84 9.75 69.84
C LEU A 635 13.55 11.01 70.33
N SER A 636 13.58 12.07 69.49
CA SER A 636 14.14 13.37 69.83
C SER A 636 13.38 14.02 71.00
N GLN A 637 12.05 14.01 70.98
CA GLN A 637 11.21 14.48 72.10
C GLN A 637 11.43 13.66 73.38
N VAL A 638 11.55 12.33 73.28
CA VAL A 638 11.86 11.46 74.43
C VAL A 638 13.26 11.74 74.98
N GLN A 639 14.23 12.06 74.13
CA GLN A 639 15.58 12.42 74.53
C GLN A 639 15.64 13.83 75.16
N GLU A 640 14.88 14.80 74.65
CA GLU A 640 14.73 16.13 75.25
C GLU A 640 14.03 16.05 76.62
N LEU A 641 12.92 15.30 76.73
CA LEU A 641 12.25 15.02 78.01
C LEU A 641 13.17 14.28 78.99
N LYS A 642 14.07 13.42 78.50
CA LYS A 642 15.08 12.76 79.34
C LYS A 642 16.14 13.75 79.82
N CYS A 643 16.63 14.65 78.97
CA CYS A 643 17.52 15.73 79.39
C CYS A 643 16.87 16.62 80.45
N LEU A 644 15.61 17.05 80.26
CA LEU A 644 14.85 17.82 81.26
C LEU A 644 14.62 17.05 82.57
N LEU A 645 14.41 15.73 82.50
CA LEU A 645 14.28 14.87 83.68
C LEU A 645 15.62 14.68 84.41
N ASP A 646 16.73 14.60 83.68
CA ASP A 646 18.07 14.46 84.27
C ASP A 646 18.61 15.81 84.79
N GLU A 647 18.23 16.95 84.20
CA GLU A 647 18.36 18.29 84.81
C GLU A 647 17.53 18.40 86.10
N ALA A 648 16.27 17.95 86.10
CA ALA A 648 15.45 17.94 87.31
C ALA A 648 16.05 17.07 88.43
N LYS A 649 16.73 15.96 88.09
CA LYS A 649 17.52 15.14 89.05
C LYS A 649 18.82 15.82 89.50
N ALA A 650 19.48 16.58 88.63
CA ALA A 650 20.67 17.36 88.99
C ALA A 650 20.30 18.49 89.98
N VAL A 651 19.18 19.18 89.74
CA VAL A 651 18.60 20.15 90.68
C VAL A 651 18.18 19.46 92.00
N ALA A 652 17.66 18.23 91.95
CA ALA A 652 17.31 17.47 93.14
C ALA A 652 18.51 16.91 93.94
N THR A 653 19.72 16.87 93.37
CA THR A 653 20.94 16.40 94.07
C THR A 653 21.79 17.53 94.66
N PHE A 654 21.52 18.80 94.36
CA PHE A 654 22.16 19.97 94.99
C PHE A 654 21.26 20.62 96.06
N GLY A 655 21.17 19.99 97.24
CA GLY A 655 20.24 20.46 98.29
C GLY A 655 20.55 20.13 99.75
N GLN A 656 21.71 19.56 100.10
CA GLN A 656 22.00 19.16 101.49
C GLN A 656 22.77 20.24 102.28
N CYS A 657 22.05 21.24 102.79
CA CYS A 657 22.53 22.10 103.89
C CYS A 657 21.67 21.84 105.14
N ASN A 658 22.31 21.61 106.29
CA ASN A 658 21.63 21.18 107.52
C ASN A 658 20.84 22.32 108.19
N CYS A 659 19.55 22.09 108.45
CA CYS A 659 18.83 22.70 109.58
C CYS A 659 17.93 21.64 110.24
N LYS A 660 17.79 21.71 111.57
CA LYS A 660 17.21 20.64 112.40
C LYS A 660 15.74 20.89 112.72
N ILE A 661 14.95 19.81 112.72
CA ILE A 661 13.85 19.48 113.65
C ILE A 661 12.84 20.59 113.96
N THR A 662 11.61 20.42 113.47
CA THR A 662 10.40 20.42 114.33
C THR A 662 9.24 19.80 113.55
N GLY A 663 8.32 19.11 114.23
CA GLY A 663 7.24 18.35 113.58
C GLY A 663 5.86 18.72 114.11
N THR A 664 4.89 18.89 113.19
CA THR A 664 3.48 19.12 113.55
C THR A 664 2.55 18.45 112.53
N LYS A 665 1.72 17.51 113.00
CA LYS A 665 0.64 16.89 112.19
C LYS A 665 -0.57 17.83 112.12
N VAL A 666 -0.92 18.39 110.95
CA VAL A 666 -2.31 18.84 110.68
C VAL A 666 -2.78 18.54 109.25
N LYS A 667 -3.69 17.57 109.16
CA LYS A 667 -4.81 17.37 108.22
C LYS A 667 -4.87 18.22 106.93
N LEU A 668 -4.83 17.52 105.78
CA LEU A 668 -5.37 17.99 104.49
C LEU A 668 -6.90 18.25 104.57
N LYS A 669 -7.38 19.38 104.03
CA LYS A 669 -8.74 19.50 103.45
C LYS A 669 -8.79 20.52 102.29
N THR A 670 -9.07 19.99 101.10
CA THR A 670 -9.97 20.52 100.06
C THR A 670 -9.94 22.02 99.71
N ALA A 671 -9.43 22.35 98.52
CA ALA A 671 -9.81 23.55 97.77
C ALA A 671 -9.96 23.23 96.27
N LYS A 672 -11.09 23.66 95.66
CA LYS A 672 -11.30 23.60 94.20
C LYS A 672 -10.51 24.70 93.50
N LYS A 673 -10.05 24.46 92.27
CA LYS A 673 -9.91 25.50 91.24
C LYS A 673 -10.46 25.03 89.90
N LYS A 674 -11.35 25.84 89.31
CA LYS A 674 -11.71 25.82 87.89
C LYS A 674 -11.18 27.10 87.24
N SER A 675 -10.74 26.98 85.98
CA SER A 675 -10.76 28.02 84.93
C SER A 675 -10.39 29.49 85.26
N SER A 676 -9.21 29.90 84.79
CA SER A 676 -9.04 31.04 83.86
C SER A 676 -7.75 30.73 83.08
N LEU A 677 -7.75 30.58 81.75
CA LEU A 677 -8.06 31.53 80.66
C LEU A 677 -6.90 32.51 80.39
N GLY A 678 -6.30 32.37 79.20
CA GLY A 678 -5.40 33.35 78.59
C GLY A 678 -3.94 32.88 78.43
N HIS A 679 -3.59 32.36 77.23
CA HIS A 679 -2.32 32.64 76.53
C HIS A 679 -2.25 32.15 75.05
N HIS A 680 -3.38 32.05 74.33
CA HIS A 680 -3.40 31.72 72.89
C HIS A 680 -3.58 32.94 71.96
N GLY A 681 -2.90 34.05 72.28
CA GLY A 681 -2.98 35.30 71.49
C GLY A 681 -1.74 35.67 70.66
N ALA A 682 -0.57 35.09 70.98
CA ALA A 682 0.71 35.53 70.42
C ALA A 682 1.16 34.72 69.18
N PHE A 683 1.14 33.39 69.26
CA PHE A 683 1.79 32.53 68.25
C PHE A 683 1.19 32.65 66.84
N LEU A 684 -0.12 32.85 66.71
CA LEU A 684 -0.78 32.92 65.40
C LEU A 684 -0.34 34.15 64.58
N LYS A 685 -0.02 35.28 65.25
CA LYS A 685 0.47 36.49 64.58
C LYS A 685 1.89 36.36 64.04
N GLN A 686 2.71 35.48 64.63
CA GLN A 686 4.06 35.20 64.15
C GLN A 686 4.01 34.44 62.82
N SER A 687 3.16 33.41 62.72
CA SER A 687 3.04 32.57 61.52
C SER A 687 2.52 33.36 60.30
N ILE A 688 1.48 34.18 60.50
CA ILE A 688 0.93 35.03 59.43
C ILE A 688 1.98 36.02 58.90
N LYS A 689 2.86 36.55 59.76
CA LYS A 689 3.92 37.49 59.34
C LYS A 689 5.04 36.81 58.53
N VAL A 690 5.31 35.52 58.75
CA VAL A 690 6.32 34.77 57.98
C VAL A 690 5.81 34.43 56.58
N MET A 691 4.52 34.11 56.42
CA MET A 691 3.94 33.81 55.10
C MET A 691 3.77 35.05 54.19
N SER A 692 3.75 36.26 54.74
CA SER A 692 3.49 37.48 53.96
C SER A 692 4.64 37.90 53.03
N ASN A 693 5.85 37.36 53.21
CA ASN A 693 7.06 37.79 52.48
C ASN A 693 7.43 36.87 51.28
N VAL A 694 6.52 36.00 50.84
CA VAL A 694 6.75 35.02 49.76
C VAL A 694 5.97 35.37 48.47
N PHE A 695 5.12 36.40 48.51
CA PHE A 695 4.20 36.78 47.42
C PHE A 695 4.40 38.23 46.90
N GLU A 696 5.64 38.74 46.92
CA GLU A 696 6.04 39.87 46.09
C GLU A 696 6.96 39.38 44.97
N ASN A 697 6.62 39.68 43.71
CA ASN A 697 7.22 39.21 42.44
C ASN A 697 6.74 37.86 41.89
N PHE A 698 5.45 37.75 41.55
CA PHE A 698 5.05 37.38 40.17
C PHE A 698 3.63 37.88 39.90
N SER A 699 3.49 38.80 38.94
CA SER A 699 2.22 39.46 38.63
C SER A 699 1.67 39.03 37.26
N LYS A 700 0.34 38.92 37.21
CA LYS A 700 -0.54 38.92 36.04
C LYS A 700 -0.66 37.65 35.19
N ASP A 701 -1.93 37.43 34.83
CA ASP A 701 -2.51 36.75 33.66
C ASP A 701 -2.17 35.24 33.49
N GLY A 702 -3.11 34.35 33.13
CA GLY A 702 -4.56 34.48 32.96
C GLY A 702 -5.21 33.11 32.70
N TRP A 703 -6.51 32.97 32.95
CA TRP A 703 -7.30 31.78 32.55
C TRP A 703 -8.10 32.10 31.28
N GLU A 704 -8.00 31.28 30.23
CA GLU A 704 -9.12 30.91 29.33
C GLU A 704 -8.69 29.85 28.27
N ASP A 705 -9.14 28.62 28.51
CA ASP A 705 -9.90 27.68 27.66
C ASP A 705 -9.90 27.73 26.10
N VAL A 706 -10.28 26.57 25.51
CA VAL A 706 -10.76 26.29 24.13
C VAL A 706 -9.78 26.03 22.95
N SER A 707 -10.08 24.89 22.29
CA SER A 707 -9.78 24.26 20.98
C SER A 707 -9.14 24.97 19.75
N GLU A 708 -8.60 24.10 18.88
CA GLU A 708 -8.51 24.16 17.39
C GLU A 708 -7.95 25.41 16.67
N SER A 709 -6.82 25.24 15.95
CA SER A 709 -6.70 25.50 14.49
C SER A 709 -5.26 25.23 13.97
N SER A 710 -5.03 25.45 12.66
CA SER A 710 -3.87 24.96 11.89
C SER A 710 -2.71 25.97 11.70
N ASP A 711 -1.58 25.43 11.23
CA ASP A 711 -0.58 25.97 10.27
C ASP A 711 -0.96 27.24 9.44
N PRO A 712 0.00 28.02 8.87
CA PRO A 712 1.47 27.83 8.80
C PRO A 712 2.34 29.13 8.91
N GLU A 713 3.60 29.04 8.43
CA GLU A 713 4.47 30.08 7.81
C GLU A 713 5.65 30.71 8.61
N ILE A 714 6.60 31.26 7.83
CA ILE A 714 8.06 31.38 8.13
C ILE A 714 8.54 32.83 7.89
N PRO A 715 9.52 33.33 8.66
CA PRO A 715 10.68 33.96 8.01
C PRO A 715 12.08 33.51 8.52
N THR A 716 12.97 33.31 7.54
CA THR A 716 14.40 33.72 7.46
C THR A 716 15.02 34.56 8.60
N SER A 717 16.32 34.47 8.94
CA SER A 717 17.45 33.70 8.34
C SER A 717 18.78 33.84 9.12
N GLU A 718 19.68 32.87 8.90
CA GLU A 718 21.17 32.99 8.89
C GLU A 718 22.01 33.22 10.18
N SER A 719 23.29 32.85 10.03
CA SER A 719 24.48 33.26 10.81
C SER A 719 24.63 32.80 12.28
N LEU A 720 25.23 31.60 12.49
CA LEU A 720 26.59 31.53 13.08
C LEU A 720 27.31 30.17 12.88
N GLU A 721 27.96 29.96 11.72
CA GLU A 721 29.09 29.00 11.64
C GLU A 721 30.39 29.71 12.02
N THR A 722 30.89 29.51 13.25
CA THR A 722 32.27 29.86 13.66
C THR A 722 32.61 29.27 15.04
N VAL A 723 33.87 29.39 15.48
CA VAL A 723 34.35 29.11 16.86
C VAL A 723 34.45 27.62 17.30
N ILE A 724 34.67 26.68 16.38
CA ILE A 724 35.30 25.37 16.73
C ILE A 724 36.60 25.17 15.94
N ALA A 725 37.52 26.12 16.11
CA ALA A 725 38.92 26.01 15.76
C ALA A 725 39.74 26.91 16.69
N ASN A 726 40.37 26.32 17.72
CA ASN A 726 41.57 26.79 18.47
C ASN A 726 41.66 26.22 19.90
N THR A 727 42.14 24.98 20.07
CA THR A 727 42.94 24.61 21.26
C THR A 727 43.78 23.36 20.99
N VAL A 728 45.11 23.49 21.06
CA VAL A 728 46.10 22.40 21.00
C VAL A 728 47.31 22.85 21.84
N GLN A 729 48.14 21.89 22.29
CA GLN A 729 49.43 22.07 23.02
C GLN A 729 49.31 22.34 24.53
N ASN A 730 50.10 21.71 25.42
CA ASN A 730 51.09 20.62 25.29
C ASN A 730 51.17 19.81 26.61
N ILE A 731 51.57 18.53 26.54
CA ILE A 731 52.66 17.90 27.33
C ILE A 731 52.82 16.43 26.91
N ASP A 732 54.07 16.00 26.78
CA ASP A 732 54.59 14.65 26.46
C ASP A 732 55.83 14.46 27.37
N PRO A 733 56.38 13.24 27.67
CA PRO A 733 56.87 12.32 26.63
C PRO A 733 56.82 10.78 26.90
N LEU A 734 57.14 10.06 25.82
CA LEU A 734 57.61 8.65 25.70
C LEU A 734 58.99 8.38 26.42
N PRO A 735 59.68 7.21 26.32
CA PRO A 735 59.58 6.02 25.43
C PRO A 735 58.92 4.79 26.11
N ASP A 736 58.90 3.54 25.64
CA ASP A 736 59.56 2.76 24.55
C ASP A 736 58.60 1.58 24.14
N ARG A 737 58.85 0.49 23.37
CA ARG A 737 60.03 -0.15 22.75
C ARG A 737 59.64 -1.04 21.54
N SER A 738 60.01 -0.64 20.31
CA SER A 738 60.32 -1.50 19.13
C SER A 738 59.22 -2.41 18.51
N LYS A 739 59.22 -2.82 17.23
CA LYS A 739 59.94 -2.43 15.99
C LYS A 739 59.11 -2.94 14.78
N GLN A 740 59.00 -2.20 13.66
CA GLN A 740 59.67 -2.43 12.35
C GLN A 740 59.50 -3.85 11.73
N GLN A 741 59.32 -4.10 10.42
CA GLN A 741 59.18 -3.31 9.16
C GLN A 741 58.65 -4.30 8.07
N GLY A 742 58.08 -3.93 6.92
CA GLY A 742 57.76 -2.64 6.30
C GLY A 742 58.22 -2.55 4.82
N LYS A 743 57.60 -1.67 4.01
CA LYS A 743 58.03 -1.21 2.65
C LYS A 743 57.78 -2.21 1.48
N LYS A 744 57.59 -1.82 0.20
CA LYS A 744 57.30 -0.51 -0.48
C LYS A 744 56.95 -0.71 -1.98
N GLN A 745 56.07 0.16 -2.53
CA GLN A 745 56.01 0.60 -3.95
C GLN A 745 55.77 -0.52 -5.02
N VAL A 746 55.48 -0.28 -6.31
CA VAL A 746 55.41 0.95 -7.16
C VAL A 746 54.06 1.03 -7.90
N GLN A 747 53.77 2.21 -8.43
CA GLN A 747 52.64 2.63 -9.28
C GLN A 747 52.77 2.13 -10.75
N ASP A 748 51.66 1.76 -11.42
CA ASP A 748 51.23 2.31 -12.73
C ASP A 748 49.97 1.66 -13.37
N SER A 749 49.40 2.36 -14.38
CA SER A 749 48.22 2.10 -15.24
C SER A 749 47.81 0.63 -15.52
N GLN A 750 46.51 0.28 -15.70
CA GLN A 750 45.69 0.57 -16.90
C GLN A 750 44.18 0.14 -16.73
N LYS A 751 43.31 0.42 -17.72
CA LYS A 751 41.85 0.08 -17.81
C LYS A 751 41.60 -1.45 -17.82
N SER A 752 40.42 -2.03 -17.55
CA SER A 752 39.02 -1.60 -17.81
C SER A 752 37.93 -2.32 -16.95
N CYS A 753 36.66 -1.92 -17.08
CA CYS A 753 35.48 -2.42 -16.34
C CYS A 753 34.95 -3.81 -16.79
N ASN A 754 34.25 -4.56 -15.91
CA ASN A 754 32.80 -4.85 -16.02
C ASN A 754 32.21 -5.93 -15.06
N ILE A 755 31.03 -5.61 -14.48
CA ILE A 755 29.81 -6.46 -14.30
C ILE A 755 29.83 -7.68 -13.32
N VAL A 756 29.30 -7.44 -12.10
CA VAL A 756 28.16 -8.09 -11.37
C VAL A 756 27.60 -9.41 -11.99
N HIS A 757 27.35 -10.52 -11.28
CA HIS A 757 26.32 -10.72 -10.24
C HIS A 757 26.47 -12.05 -9.44
N LEU A 758 25.57 -12.29 -8.48
CA LEU A 758 25.33 -13.57 -7.77
C LEU A 758 24.65 -14.62 -8.68
N GLU A 759 24.65 -15.88 -8.25
CA GLU A 759 23.59 -16.84 -8.60
C GLU A 759 23.21 -17.71 -7.38
N GLY A 760 21.91 -17.94 -7.20
CA GLY A 760 21.33 -18.74 -6.12
C GLY A 760 20.79 -20.09 -6.61
N LYS A 761 20.61 -21.05 -5.69
CA LYS A 761 20.02 -22.36 -6.01
C LYS A 761 18.50 -22.28 -6.15
N PRO A 762 17.90 -23.12 -7.01
CA PRO A 762 16.58 -23.70 -6.79
C PRO A 762 16.63 -25.20 -6.42
N HIS A 763 15.66 -25.65 -5.63
CA HIS A 763 15.22 -27.06 -5.59
C HIS A 763 14.26 -27.30 -6.78
N LEU A 764 13.92 -28.53 -7.20
CA LEU A 764 12.89 -29.38 -6.59
C LEU A 764 12.82 -30.77 -7.27
N TYR A 765 12.41 -31.78 -6.47
CA TYR A 765 11.52 -32.92 -6.76
C TYR A 765 11.69 -33.82 -8.00
N ASN A 766 11.45 -35.13 -7.80
CA ASN A 766 11.22 -36.11 -8.87
C ASN A 766 10.18 -37.16 -8.41
N LYS A 767 9.34 -37.70 -9.31
CA LYS A 767 8.17 -38.55 -8.95
C LYS A 767 7.77 -39.52 -10.08
N LYS A 768 7.95 -40.84 -9.91
CA LYS A 768 7.35 -41.91 -10.76
C LYS A 768 7.45 -43.35 -10.19
N VAL A 769 6.56 -43.66 -9.24
CA VAL A 769 5.63 -44.82 -9.16
C VAL A 769 5.94 -46.17 -9.88
N TYR A 770 5.94 -47.27 -9.10
CA TYR A 770 5.72 -48.72 -9.42
C TYR A 770 6.64 -49.44 -10.46
N ASN A 771 6.92 -50.75 -10.39
CA ASN A 771 6.66 -51.88 -9.44
C ASN A 771 7.82 -52.92 -9.61
N ARG A 772 8.06 -54.01 -8.85
CA ARG A 772 7.20 -55.02 -8.19
C ARG A 772 8.05 -55.94 -7.27
N THR A 773 7.53 -56.38 -6.10
CA THR A 773 7.98 -57.55 -5.27
C THR A 773 9.43 -57.55 -4.70
N CYS A 774 9.76 -58.17 -3.56
CA CYS A 774 9.04 -59.18 -2.75
C CYS A 774 9.15 -58.98 -1.21
N PHE A 775 8.67 -59.96 -0.42
CA PHE A 775 8.27 -59.89 1.00
C PHE A 775 9.30 -60.39 2.05
N VAL A 776 8.90 -60.41 3.35
CA VAL A 776 9.51 -61.08 4.55
C VAL A 776 10.63 -60.25 5.23
N LEU A 777 10.40 -59.58 6.38
CA LEU A 777 10.45 -60.05 7.80
C LEU A 777 11.87 -60.49 8.26
N LEU A 778 12.35 -60.26 9.49
CA LEU A 778 11.74 -59.79 10.75
C LEU A 778 12.78 -59.03 11.62
N CYS A 779 12.36 -58.43 12.75
CA CYS A 779 13.18 -57.62 13.67
C CYS A 779 13.80 -58.43 14.85
N VAL A 780 14.45 -57.71 15.79
CA VAL A 780 14.65 -58.01 17.24
C VAL A 780 16.05 -58.49 17.72
N ASN A 781 16.87 -57.49 18.10
CA ASN A 781 17.54 -57.27 19.41
C ASN A 781 18.49 -58.28 20.13
N ARG A 782 19.45 -57.68 20.87
CA ARG A 782 20.33 -58.23 21.95
C ARG A 782 21.46 -59.16 21.44
N THR A 783 22.63 -59.29 22.08
CA THR A 783 23.02 -59.20 23.51
C THR A 783 24.34 -58.43 23.78
N LYS A 784 24.82 -58.43 25.04
CA LYS A 784 26.05 -57.78 25.54
C LYS A 784 27.23 -58.76 25.66
N ARG A 785 28.44 -58.20 25.83
CA ARG A 785 29.69 -58.73 26.47
C ARG A 785 30.71 -59.55 25.64
N ARG A 786 31.90 -58.93 25.55
CA ARG A 786 33.26 -59.47 25.88
C ARG A 786 33.90 -60.61 25.05
N ASN A 787 35.06 -60.25 24.50
CA ASN A 787 36.34 -60.99 24.45
C ASN A 787 36.72 -61.87 23.22
N ILE A 788 37.63 -61.29 22.42
CA ILE A 788 38.95 -61.86 22.04
C ILE A 788 39.07 -62.84 20.82
N ILE A 789 40.19 -62.68 20.09
CA ILE A 789 40.83 -63.55 19.06
C ILE A 789 40.42 -63.42 17.55
N VAL A 790 41.33 -62.74 16.82
CA VAL A 790 41.97 -63.07 15.51
C VAL A 790 41.14 -63.32 14.23
N GLN A 791 41.22 -62.32 13.32
CA GLN A 791 41.38 -62.37 11.85
C GLN A 791 40.63 -63.39 10.97
N LYS A 792 39.92 -62.85 9.95
CA LYS A 792 40.37 -62.92 8.54
C LYS A 792 39.76 -61.79 7.68
N PRO A 793 40.50 -61.16 6.75
CA PRO A 793 39.98 -60.10 5.89
C PRO A 793 39.32 -60.64 4.61
N GLY A 794 38.27 -59.97 4.12
CA GLY A 794 37.64 -60.31 2.84
C GLY A 794 36.48 -59.39 2.41
N TYR A 795 35.59 -59.00 3.32
CA TYR A 795 34.36 -58.28 2.98
C TYR A 795 34.49 -56.74 2.84
N SER A 796 35.58 -56.14 3.30
CA SER A 796 35.79 -54.68 3.19
C SER A 796 36.21 -54.24 1.79
N VAL A 797 37.04 -55.04 1.09
CA VAL A 797 37.69 -54.67 -0.17
C VAL A 797 36.69 -54.59 -1.33
N THR A 798 35.69 -55.48 -1.37
CA THR A 798 34.63 -55.47 -2.39
C THR A 798 33.69 -54.28 -2.23
N LEU A 799 33.31 -53.94 -1.00
CA LEU A 799 32.50 -52.76 -0.70
C LEU A 799 33.23 -51.45 -1.04
N LEU A 800 34.55 -51.39 -0.76
CA LEU A 800 35.41 -50.29 -1.18
C LEU A 800 35.50 -50.16 -2.70
N HIS A 801 35.70 -51.27 -3.44
CA HIS A 801 35.71 -51.24 -4.91
C HIS A 801 34.38 -50.81 -5.51
N ALA A 802 33.24 -51.24 -4.93
CA ALA A 802 31.92 -50.78 -5.36
C ALA A 802 31.76 -49.27 -5.14
N ARG A 803 32.19 -48.74 -3.99
CA ARG A 803 32.16 -47.30 -3.69
C ARG A 803 33.13 -46.50 -4.57
N ILE A 804 34.32 -47.02 -4.86
CA ILE A 804 35.29 -46.39 -5.77
C ILE A 804 34.71 -46.33 -7.19
N LYS A 805 34.11 -47.42 -7.70
CA LYS A 805 33.42 -47.39 -9.02
C LYS A 805 32.26 -46.40 -9.04
N SER A 806 31.46 -46.32 -7.98
CA SER A 806 30.37 -45.35 -7.87
C SER A 806 30.90 -43.90 -7.87
N LEU A 807 31.98 -43.61 -7.13
CA LEU A 807 32.63 -42.29 -7.13
C LEU A 807 33.29 -41.97 -8.48
N GLN A 808 33.92 -42.93 -9.15
CA GLN A 808 34.45 -42.76 -10.51
C GLN A 808 33.33 -42.45 -11.52
N GLN A 809 32.17 -43.10 -11.39
CA GLN A 809 31.02 -42.84 -12.24
C GLN A 809 30.39 -41.47 -11.97
N GLN A 810 30.30 -41.04 -10.71
CA GLN A 810 29.88 -39.68 -10.34
C GLN A 810 30.88 -38.63 -10.87
N LEU A 811 32.18 -38.86 -10.77
CA LEU A 811 33.20 -37.98 -11.34
C LEU A 811 33.13 -37.93 -12.87
N ALA A 812 32.82 -39.03 -13.55
CA ALA A 812 32.62 -39.05 -15.00
C ALA A 812 31.37 -38.27 -15.43
N VAL A 813 30.27 -38.37 -14.68
CA VAL A 813 29.07 -37.54 -14.88
C VAL A 813 29.40 -36.06 -14.69
N LEU A 814 29.99 -35.68 -13.55
CA LEU A 814 30.39 -34.30 -13.26
C LEU A 814 31.39 -33.74 -14.29
N GLN A 815 32.30 -34.55 -14.82
CA GLN A 815 33.21 -34.13 -15.90
C GLN A 815 32.48 -33.90 -17.23
N ASN A 816 31.42 -34.66 -17.53
CA ASN A 816 30.62 -34.47 -18.73
C ASN A 816 29.66 -33.28 -18.58
N GLU A 817 29.01 -33.13 -17.43
CA GLU A 817 28.21 -31.94 -17.08
C GLU A 817 29.06 -30.67 -17.14
N LYS A 818 30.30 -30.70 -16.61
CA LYS A 818 31.27 -29.61 -16.74
C LYS A 818 31.62 -29.31 -18.20
N LYS A 819 31.76 -30.32 -19.07
CA LYS A 819 31.99 -30.09 -20.51
C LYS A 819 30.79 -29.42 -21.17
N THR A 820 29.58 -29.90 -20.89
CA THR A 820 28.33 -29.33 -21.43
C THR A 820 28.10 -27.89 -20.95
N ALA A 821 28.41 -27.59 -19.69
CA ALA A 821 28.37 -26.22 -19.15
C ALA A 821 29.45 -25.33 -19.78
N VAL A 822 30.64 -25.86 -20.08
CA VAL A 822 31.69 -25.11 -20.79
C VAL A 822 31.34 -24.86 -22.25
N SER A 823 30.66 -25.80 -22.94
CA SER A 823 30.18 -25.55 -24.31
C SER A 823 29.04 -24.54 -24.35
N SER A 824 28.05 -24.63 -23.45
CA SER A 824 26.97 -23.63 -23.40
C SER A 824 27.50 -22.23 -23.01
N VAL A 825 28.45 -22.12 -22.07
CA VAL A 825 29.14 -20.84 -21.78
C VAL A 825 29.94 -20.32 -22.97
N LYS A 826 30.47 -21.18 -23.85
CA LYS A 826 31.11 -20.76 -25.10
C LYS A 826 30.08 -20.26 -26.11
N GLU A 827 28.97 -20.97 -26.28
CA GLU A 827 27.85 -20.57 -27.15
C GLU A 827 27.25 -19.22 -26.70
N PHE A 828 27.03 -19.02 -25.39
CA PHE A 828 26.58 -17.74 -24.83
C PHE A 828 27.59 -16.60 -25.00
N LYS A 829 28.89 -16.89 -25.01
CA LYS A 829 29.91 -15.88 -25.37
C LYS A 829 29.84 -15.52 -26.85
N GLU A 830 29.67 -16.49 -27.74
CA GLU A 830 29.54 -16.27 -29.18
C GLU A 830 28.24 -15.56 -29.57
N THR A 831 27.13 -15.75 -28.84
CA THR A 831 25.90 -14.97 -29.05
C THR A 831 26.02 -13.56 -28.47
N ASN A 832 26.62 -13.40 -27.29
CA ASN A 832 26.87 -12.07 -26.72
C ASN A 832 27.83 -11.24 -27.59
N GLU A 833 28.87 -11.85 -28.16
CA GLU A 833 29.78 -11.21 -29.11
C GLU A 833 29.05 -10.73 -30.38
N LYS A 834 28.17 -11.57 -30.95
CA LYS A 834 27.29 -11.19 -32.07
C LYS A 834 26.38 -10.00 -31.69
N LEU A 835 25.74 -10.03 -30.53
CA LEU A 835 24.90 -8.94 -30.05
C LEU A 835 25.69 -7.64 -29.83
N THR A 836 26.94 -7.70 -29.33
CA THR A 836 27.79 -6.50 -29.23
C THR A 836 28.20 -5.95 -30.59
N ASN A 837 28.40 -6.82 -31.60
CA ASN A 837 28.71 -6.40 -32.97
C ASN A 837 27.48 -5.80 -33.67
N GLU A 838 26.28 -6.36 -33.45
CA GLU A 838 25.01 -5.79 -33.95
C GLU A 838 24.70 -4.45 -33.29
N LEU A 839 24.97 -4.29 -31.98
CA LEU A 839 24.85 -3.02 -31.27
C LEU A 839 25.81 -1.96 -31.84
N GLN A 840 27.09 -2.29 -32.04
CA GLN A 840 28.05 -1.37 -32.67
C GLN A 840 27.64 -0.98 -34.10
N LEU A 841 27.08 -1.91 -34.87
CA LEU A 841 26.54 -1.63 -36.21
C LEU A 841 25.31 -0.71 -36.15
N ALA A 842 24.45 -0.88 -35.14
CA ALA A 842 23.29 -0.01 -34.91
C ALA A 842 23.73 1.41 -34.49
N ASP A 843 24.72 1.54 -33.61
CA ASP A 843 25.30 2.83 -33.22
C ASP A 843 25.97 3.54 -34.41
N GLN A 844 26.72 2.82 -35.25
CA GLN A 844 27.30 3.38 -36.48
C GLN A 844 26.21 3.86 -37.46
N ARG A 845 25.10 3.13 -37.60
CA ARG A 845 23.93 3.55 -38.38
C ARG A 845 23.23 4.76 -37.77
N LEU A 846 23.15 4.85 -36.44
CA LEU A 846 22.58 5.99 -35.74
C LEU A 846 23.45 7.24 -35.91
N GLN A 847 24.78 7.12 -35.88
CA GLN A 847 25.69 8.24 -36.12
C GLN A 847 25.69 8.70 -37.59
N THR A 848 25.67 7.79 -38.56
CA THR A 848 25.53 8.19 -39.98
C THR A 848 24.16 8.80 -40.27
N SER A 849 23.10 8.33 -39.60
CA SER A 849 21.77 8.98 -39.63
C SER A 849 21.81 10.39 -39.04
N LYS A 850 22.42 10.60 -37.87
CA LYS A 850 22.59 11.93 -37.26
C LYS A 850 23.34 12.89 -38.17
N LEU A 851 24.48 12.48 -38.74
CA LEU A 851 25.24 13.29 -39.70
C LEU A 851 24.43 13.60 -40.97
N THR A 852 23.61 12.65 -41.44
CA THR A 852 22.72 12.87 -42.58
C THR A 852 21.62 13.90 -42.23
N ILE A 853 21.04 13.83 -41.03
CA ILE A 853 20.06 14.81 -40.53
C ILE A 853 20.70 16.19 -40.36
N GLU A 854 21.93 16.28 -39.86
CA GLU A 854 22.68 17.53 -39.71
C GLU A 854 22.99 18.20 -41.07
N VAL A 855 23.39 17.40 -42.07
CA VAL A 855 23.57 17.85 -43.46
C VAL A 855 22.24 18.28 -44.09
N LEU A 856 21.15 17.55 -43.85
CA LEU A 856 19.82 17.90 -44.35
C LEU A 856 19.29 19.20 -43.70
N THR A 857 19.48 19.38 -42.39
CA THR A 857 19.17 20.63 -41.68
C THR A 857 20.00 21.80 -42.20
N SER A 858 21.30 21.59 -42.42
CA SER A 858 22.20 22.59 -43.00
C SER A 858 21.81 22.98 -44.43
N ASN A 859 21.33 22.03 -45.23
CA ASN A 859 20.83 22.30 -46.58
C ASN A 859 19.45 22.96 -46.55
N LEU A 860 18.57 22.60 -45.60
CA LEU A 860 17.28 23.27 -45.41
C LEU A 860 17.47 24.73 -45.00
N ALA A 861 18.44 25.04 -44.13
CA ALA A 861 18.84 26.40 -43.79
C ALA A 861 19.36 27.18 -45.01
N LYS A 862 20.16 26.55 -45.89
CA LYS A 862 20.58 27.18 -47.17
C LYS A 862 19.40 27.44 -48.10
N TRP A 863 18.48 26.48 -48.27
CA TRP A 863 17.27 26.67 -49.07
C TRP A 863 16.35 27.77 -48.51
N GLN A 864 16.26 27.88 -47.19
CA GLN A 864 15.55 28.97 -46.51
C GLN A 864 16.23 30.32 -46.80
N GLN A 865 17.55 30.40 -46.71
CA GLN A 865 18.32 31.61 -47.04
C GLN A 865 18.26 31.98 -48.54
N GLU A 866 18.29 31.00 -49.45
CA GLU A 866 18.10 31.23 -50.89
C GLU A 866 16.68 31.69 -51.21
N LYS A 867 15.67 31.12 -50.56
CA LYS A 867 14.27 31.57 -50.66
C LYS A 867 14.13 33.01 -50.16
N GLU A 868 14.73 33.36 -49.03
CA GLU A 868 14.72 34.73 -48.49
C GLU A 868 15.46 35.70 -49.42
N ALA A 869 16.64 35.34 -49.93
CA ALA A 869 17.39 36.15 -50.90
C ALA A 869 16.68 36.27 -52.26
N LEU A 870 15.92 35.25 -52.69
CA LEU A 870 15.04 35.33 -53.87
C LEU A 870 13.81 36.20 -53.60
N GLN A 871 13.25 36.17 -52.39
CA GLN A 871 12.14 37.01 -51.97
C GLN A 871 12.56 38.48 -51.82
N GLU A 872 13.79 38.76 -51.36
CA GLU A 872 14.40 40.09 -51.42
C GLU A 872 14.68 40.53 -52.85
N LYS A 873 15.23 39.66 -53.71
CA LYS A 873 15.41 39.97 -55.15
C LYS A 873 14.08 40.22 -55.86
N LEU A 874 13.00 39.56 -55.44
CA LEU A 874 11.66 39.77 -55.98
C LEU A 874 11.08 41.12 -55.48
N LYS A 875 11.21 41.45 -54.19
CA LYS A 875 10.89 42.79 -53.66
C LYS A 875 11.69 43.89 -54.35
N LEU A 876 13.00 43.71 -54.54
CA LEU A 876 13.86 44.62 -55.30
C LEU A 876 13.39 44.76 -56.75
N ARG A 877 12.91 43.68 -57.38
CA ARG A 877 12.33 43.72 -58.73
C ARG A 877 10.99 44.44 -58.78
N GLU A 878 10.15 44.30 -57.75
CA GLU A 878 8.89 45.05 -57.60
C GLU A 878 9.17 46.54 -57.38
N HIS A 879 10.14 46.90 -56.52
CA HIS A 879 10.61 48.28 -56.34
C HIS A 879 11.19 48.86 -57.64
N LEU A 880 12.06 48.14 -58.36
CA LEU A 880 12.57 48.56 -59.67
C LEU A 880 11.47 48.71 -60.73
N SER A 881 10.39 47.93 -60.64
CA SER A 881 9.22 48.04 -61.53
C SER A 881 8.35 49.27 -61.21
N LEU A 882 8.50 49.87 -60.03
CA LEU A 882 7.77 51.05 -59.57
C LEU A 882 8.59 52.36 -59.69
N THR A 883 9.85 52.32 -60.12
CA THR A 883 10.69 53.51 -60.37
C THR A 883 11.11 53.68 -61.84
N ALA A 884 10.46 52.94 -62.76
CA ALA A 884 10.66 53.03 -64.21
C ALA A 884 9.47 53.72 -64.92
N GLY A 885 8.97 54.83 -64.36
CA GLY A 885 7.70 55.46 -64.77
C GLY A 885 7.71 56.98 -64.86
N LYS A 886 8.17 57.52 -66.00
CA LYS A 886 8.01 58.92 -66.49
C LYS A 886 8.70 60.06 -65.71
N SER A 887 9.88 60.43 -66.21
CA SER A 887 10.14 61.78 -66.76
C SER A 887 11.14 61.57 -67.93
N GLU A 888 10.87 61.93 -69.18
CA GLU A 888 10.45 63.21 -69.80
C GLU A 888 11.65 64.06 -70.26
N ALA A 889 12.17 63.74 -71.46
CA ALA A 889 12.92 64.65 -72.32
C ALA A 889 12.94 64.12 -73.77
N THR A 890 12.47 64.90 -74.74
CA THR A 890 12.80 64.77 -76.17
C THR A 890 14.28 65.16 -76.39
N PRO A 891 15.00 64.62 -77.41
CA PRO A 891 14.58 64.71 -78.83
C PRO A 891 14.94 63.53 -79.77
N ALA A 892 14.37 63.61 -80.98
CA ALA A 892 14.88 63.08 -82.26
C ALA A 892 15.21 61.56 -82.40
N PRO A 893 14.29 60.76 -82.99
CA PRO A 893 14.64 59.57 -83.76
C PRO A 893 15.42 59.97 -85.04
N SER A 894 16.46 59.22 -85.39
CA SER A 894 17.36 59.55 -86.50
C SER A 894 16.76 59.35 -87.89
N LYS A 895 17.10 60.26 -88.81
CA LYS A 895 16.83 60.23 -90.27
C LYS A 895 17.08 58.84 -90.89
N ASN A 896 16.04 58.11 -91.32
CA ASN A 896 16.19 57.06 -92.34
C ASN A 896 14.91 56.76 -93.17
N ILE A 897 13.71 56.89 -92.61
CA ILE A 897 12.46 56.52 -93.31
C ILE A 897 12.09 57.51 -94.43
N ASP A 898 12.30 58.81 -94.21
CA ASP A 898 12.00 59.87 -95.19
C ASP A 898 12.99 59.89 -96.38
N LEU A 899 14.10 59.16 -96.28
CA LEU A 899 15.02 58.88 -97.38
C LEU A 899 14.56 57.67 -98.20
N GLU A 900 14.13 56.58 -97.55
CA GLU A 900 13.60 55.40 -98.25
C GLU A 900 12.29 55.69 -98.99
N MET A 901 11.37 56.48 -98.41
CA MET A 901 10.15 56.89 -99.14
C MET A 901 10.48 57.67 -100.41
N LYS A 902 11.45 58.59 -100.38
CA LYS A 902 11.89 59.34 -101.56
C LYS A 902 12.64 58.46 -102.56
N GLN A 903 13.45 57.51 -102.08
CA GLN A 903 14.15 56.54 -102.93
C GLN A 903 13.21 55.54 -103.62
N LEU A 904 12.09 55.17 -102.98
CA LEU A 904 11.02 54.37 -103.59
C LEU A 904 10.17 55.21 -104.56
N GLN A 905 9.87 56.46 -104.23
CA GLN A 905 9.11 57.36 -105.11
C GLN A 905 9.88 57.73 -106.39
N CYS A 906 11.22 57.78 -106.34
CA CYS A 906 12.06 57.86 -107.54
C CYS A 906 12.08 56.56 -108.36
N LYS A 907 12.06 55.38 -107.72
CA LYS A 907 11.96 54.09 -108.44
C LYS A 907 10.61 53.90 -109.12
N LEU A 908 9.52 54.37 -108.51
CA LEU A 908 8.18 54.30 -109.09
C LEU A 908 8.09 55.13 -110.39
N LYS A 909 8.55 56.39 -110.36
CA LYS A 909 8.55 57.26 -111.56
C LYS A 909 9.38 56.71 -112.73
N VAL A 910 10.52 56.06 -112.44
CA VAL A 910 11.32 55.40 -113.48
C VAL A 910 10.60 54.20 -114.10
N ALA A 911 9.80 53.45 -113.33
CA ALA A 911 8.96 52.38 -113.86
C ALA A 911 7.78 52.94 -114.70
N GLU A 912 7.09 53.98 -114.22
CA GLU A 912 6.00 54.66 -114.94
C GLU A 912 6.45 55.19 -116.31
N GLN A 913 7.66 55.76 -116.38
CA GLN A 913 8.21 56.32 -117.61
C GLN A 913 8.69 55.25 -118.61
N ILE A 914 9.05 54.05 -118.14
CA ILE A 914 9.32 52.87 -118.99
C ILE A 914 8.02 52.23 -119.52
N ILE A 915 6.96 52.22 -118.71
CA ILE A 915 5.62 51.74 -119.13
C ILE A 915 5.05 52.62 -120.24
N TYR A 916 5.23 53.94 -120.16
CA TYR A 916 4.79 54.87 -121.21
C TYR A 916 5.42 54.56 -122.58
N CYS A 917 6.70 54.17 -122.62
CA CYS A 917 7.39 53.81 -123.86
C CYS A 917 7.04 52.42 -124.43
N MET A 918 6.46 51.50 -123.65
CA MET A 918 5.92 50.24 -124.19
C MET A 918 4.49 50.38 -124.72
N LEU A 919 3.73 51.37 -124.25
CA LEU A 919 2.34 51.59 -124.67
C LEU A 919 2.21 52.10 -126.11
N THR A 920 3.26 52.71 -126.67
CA THR A 920 3.28 53.34 -128.00
C THR A 920 3.66 52.41 -129.16
N THR A 921 3.91 51.11 -128.91
CA THR A 921 4.44 50.18 -129.93
C THR A 921 3.62 48.89 -130.13
N PHE A 922 2.40 48.79 -129.61
CA PHE A 922 1.48 47.68 -129.92
C PHE A 922 0.03 48.08 -130.19
N SER A 923 -0.19 49.33 -130.63
CA SER A 923 -1.45 49.78 -131.20
C SER A 923 -1.58 49.37 -132.68
N ASN A 924 -1.82 48.08 -132.94
CA ASN A 924 -2.30 47.54 -134.22
C ASN A 924 -2.84 46.10 -134.04
N SER A 925 -3.90 45.76 -134.79
CA SER A 925 -4.66 44.47 -134.76
C SER A 925 -5.12 44.02 -133.37
N ASP A 926 -6.32 44.37 -132.89
CA ASP A 926 -7.68 43.97 -133.31
C ASP A 926 -8.25 42.73 -132.61
N MET A 927 -9.37 42.98 -131.92
CA MET A 927 -10.54 42.13 -131.72
C MET A 927 -10.52 40.89 -130.80
N GLN A 928 -11.69 40.72 -130.15
CA GLN A 928 -12.34 39.45 -129.79
C GLN A 928 -11.88 38.66 -128.54
N CYS A 929 -12.01 39.25 -127.32
CA CYS A 929 -12.53 38.52 -126.14
C CYS A 929 -12.91 39.38 -124.90
N ASN A 930 -14.04 40.10 -124.97
CA ASN A 930 -14.60 40.81 -123.80
C ASN A 930 -15.46 39.91 -122.90
N PHE A 931 -14.88 39.11 -121.97
CA PHE A 931 -15.66 38.53 -120.85
C PHE A 931 -14.87 38.03 -119.60
N SER A 932 -13.58 38.36 -119.42
CA SER A 932 -12.74 37.77 -118.37
C SER A 932 -12.42 38.63 -117.12
N PRO A 933 -12.13 39.95 -117.17
CA PRO A 933 -11.49 40.64 -116.03
C PRO A 933 -12.35 40.72 -114.76
N SER A 934 -13.59 41.17 -114.88
CA SER A 934 -14.51 41.36 -113.74
C SER A 934 -14.95 40.04 -113.10
N ARG A 935 -14.85 38.91 -113.82
CA ARG A 935 -15.09 37.57 -113.26
C ARG A 935 -13.92 37.09 -112.42
N ILE A 936 -12.69 37.41 -112.81
CA ILE A 936 -11.47 37.13 -112.03
C ILE A 936 -11.51 37.93 -110.72
N SER A 937 -11.67 39.25 -110.76
CA SER A 937 -11.67 40.08 -109.54
C SER A 937 -12.85 39.84 -108.59
N ARG A 938 -13.91 39.15 -109.03
CA ARG A 938 -14.95 38.63 -108.14
C ARG A 938 -14.49 37.33 -107.46
N LEU A 939 -13.92 36.39 -108.21
CA LEU A 939 -13.35 35.15 -107.69
C LEU A 939 -12.15 35.38 -106.76
N GLU A 940 -11.36 36.42 -106.98
CA GLU A 940 -10.24 36.82 -106.10
C GLU A 940 -10.75 37.30 -104.73
N ARG A 941 -11.82 38.11 -104.69
CA ARG A 941 -12.46 38.52 -103.43
C ARG A 941 -13.10 37.34 -102.72
N ASP A 942 -13.80 36.46 -103.45
CA ASP A 942 -14.37 35.24 -102.88
C ASP A 942 -13.27 34.31 -102.32
N LEU A 943 -12.13 34.18 -103.01
CA LEU A 943 -10.96 33.43 -102.53
C LEU A 943 -10.33 34.08 -101.30
N ASN A 944 -10.25 35.41 -101.23
CA ASN A 944 -9.65 36.08 -100.08
C ASN A 944 -10.58 36.04 -98.85
N MET A 945 -11.90 36.17 -99.04
CA MET A 945 -12.90 35.92 -97.99
C MET A 945 -12.87 34.46 -97.52
N LYS A 946 -12.79 33.48 -98.43
CA LYS A 946 -12.64 32.06 -98.06
C LYS A 946 -11.32 31.79 -97.33
N ARG A 947 -10.21 32.42 -97.74
CA ARG A 947 -8.92 32.35 -97.05
C ARG A 947 -9.01 32.92 -95.63
N HIS A 948 -9.67 34.07 -95.45
CA HIS A 948 -9.87 34.68 -94.14
C HIS A 948 -10.77 33.81 -93.24
N LEU A 949 -11.86 33.25 -93.79
CA LEU A 949 -12.74 32.30 -93.10
C LEU A 949 -12.01 30.99 -92.72
N ILE A 950 -11.11 30.48 -93.58
CA ILE A 950 -10.27 29.31 -93.27
C ILE A 950 -9.30 29.63 -92.13
N GLU A 951 -8.71 30.83 -92.08
CA GLU A 951 -7.79 31.21 -91.01
C GLU A 951 -8.51 31.49 -89.68
N ASP A 952 -9.71 32.07 -89.74
CA ASP A 952 -10.64 32.22 -88.61
C ASP A 952 -11.18 30.88 -88.09
N LEU A 953 -11.38 29.88 -88.98
CA LEU A 953 -11.67 28.50 -88.57
C LEU A 953 -10.44 27.80 -87.98
N ARG A 954 -9.22 28.06 -88.48
CA ARG A 954 -7.96 27.53 -87.92
C ARG A 954 -7.66 28.11 -86.54
N SER A 955 -7.87 29.42 -86.34
CA SER A 955 -7.66 30.05 -85.04
C SER A 955 -8.62 29.48 -84.00
N ARG A 956 -9.93 29.36 -84.34
CA ARG A 956 -10.93 28.69 -83.49
C ARG A 956 -10.61 27.22 -83.23
N LEU A 957 -10.14 26.48 -84.23
CA LEU A 957 -9.71 25.08 -84.06
C LEU A 957 -8.53 24.99 -83.09
N LYS A 958 -7.54 25.88 -83.21
CA LYS A 958 -6.38 25.94 -82.32
C LYS A 958 -6.78 26.30 -80.88
N THR A 959 -7.60 27.34 -80.68
CA THR A 959 -8.09 27.68 -79.34
C THR A 959 -8.94 26.55 -78.74
N ASN A 960 -9.74 25.85 -79.54
CA ASN A 960 -10.49 24.68 -79.07
C ASN A 960 -9.55 23.52 -78.68
N GLN A 961 -8.48 23.27 -79.44
CA GLN A 961 -7.49 22.23 -79.11
C GLN A 961 -6.64 22.60 -77.89
N GLU A 962 -6.41 23.88 -77.63
CA GLU A 962 -5.75 24.38 -76.42
C GLU A 962 -6.70 24.28 -75.21
N ASN A 963 -7.96 24.66 -75.36
CA ASN A 963 -9.00 24.44 -74.34
C ASN A 963 -9.17 22.94 -74.02
N GLU A 964 -9.23 22.07 -75.02
CA GLU A 964 -9.35 20.62 -74.87
C GLU A 964 -8.18 20.03 -74.08
N LYS A 965 -6.94 20.48 -74.35
CA LYS A 965 -5.76 20.12 -73.53
C LYS A 965 -5.92 20.54 -72.07
N THR A 966 -6.27 21.80 -71.79
CA THR A 966 -6.48 22.25 -70.40
C THR A 966 -7.63 21.49 -69.71
N SER A 967 -8.66 21.08 -70.47
CA SER A 967 -9.75 20.25 -69.94
C SER A 967 -9.28 18.83 -69.58
N ASN A 968 -8.42 18.22 -70.39
CA ASN A 968 -7.80 16.93 -70.08
C ASN A 968 -6.81 17.04 -68.91
N GLU A 969 -6.00 18.09 -68.84
CA GLU A 969 -5.06 18.33 -67.72
C GLU A 969 -5.81 18.52 -66.38
N THR A 970 -6.92 19.26 -66.39
CA THR A 970 -7.77 19.40 -65.20
C THR A 970 -8.49 18.10 -64.84
N LEU A 971 -9.00 17.36 -65.83
CA LEU A 971 -9.64 16.04 -65.62
C LEU A 971 -8.65 15.00 -65.07
N GLU A 972 -7.44 14.91 -65.60
CA GLU A 972 -6.39 14.03 -65.06
C GLU A 972 -5.96 14.48 -63.65
N SER A 973 -5.96 15.79 -63.36
CA SER A 973 -5.74 16.29 -61.98
C SER A 973 -6.84 15.87 -61.01
N LEU A 974 -8.09 15.77 -61.48
CA LEU A 974 -9.23 15.29 -60.70
C LEU A 974 -9.17 13.77 -60.54
N GLU A 975 -8.81 13.02 -61.58
CA GLU A 975 -8.61 11.57 -61.51
C GLU A 975 -7.49 11.21 -60.52
N ARG A 976 -6.36 11.94 -60.55
CA ARG A 976 -5.26 11.81 -59.58
C ARG A 976 -5.73 12.11 -58.14
N LYS A 977 -6.58 13.12 -57.93
CA LYS A 977 -7.21 13.40 -56.62
C LYS A 977 -8.18 12.29 -56.18
N VAL A 978 -8.99 11.75 -57.09
CA VAL A 978 -9.93 10.66 -56.80
C VAL A 978 -9.18 9.37 -56.43
N LYS A 979 -8.09 9.04 -57.13
CA LYS A 979 -7.21 7.91 -56.78
C LYS A 979 -6.60 8.06 -55.39
N ALA A 980 -6.02 9.22 -55.10
CA ALA A 980 -5.48 9.51 -53.77
C ALA A 980 -6.55 9.42 -52.67
N LEU A 981 -7.76 9.98 -52.88
CA LEU A 981 -8.88 9.87 -51.93
C LEU A 981 -9.40 8.44 -51.78
N ALA A 982 -9.34 7.61 -52.83
CA ALA A 982 -9.70 6.19 -52.75
C ALA A 982 -8.68 5.40 -51.92
N GLU A 983 -7.38 5.63 -52.11
CA GLU A 983 -6.31 5.04 -51.30
C GLU A 983 -6.41 5.51 -49.84
N ASP A 984 -6.69 6.80 -49.59
CA ASP A 984 -6.94 7.36 -48.26
C ASP A 984 -8.14 6.70 -47.56
N CYS A 985 -9.23 6.45 -48.28
CA CYS A 985 -10.38 5.70 -47.78
C CYS A 985 -10.04 4.24 -47.47
N LEU A 986 -9.18 3.61 -48.28
CA LEU A 986 -8.74 2.22 -48.09
C LEU A 986 -7.79 2.10 -46.87
N ASN A 987 -6.89 3.07 -46.69
CA ASN A 987 -6.01 3.20 -45.52
C ASN A 987 -6.80 3.50 -44.23
N LYS A 988 -7.85 4.34 -44.31
CA LYS A 988 -8.77 4.56 -43.20
C LYS A 988 -9.57 3.30 -42.88
N LYS A 989 -9.98 2.52 -43.89
CA LYS A 989 -10.67 1.24 -43.69
C LYS A 989 -9.78 0.20 -42.99
N THR A 990 -8.54 -0.01 -43.44
CA THR A 990 -7.61 -0.95 -42.78
C THR A 990 -7.27 -0.51 -41.35
N SER A 991 -7.16 0.79 -41.11
CA SER A 991 -7.00 1.36 -39.76
C SER A 991 -8.21 1.08 -38.87
N ILE A 992 -9.44 1.29 -39.38
CA ILE A 992 -10.70 1.00 -38.67
C ILE A 992 -10.82 -0.50 -38.38
N ASP A 993 -10.51 -1.38 -39.34
CA ASP A 993 -10.62 -2.82 -39.15
C ASP A 993 -9.53 -3.36 -38.20
N SER A 994 -8.35 -2.75 -38.15
CA SER A 994 -7.34 -2.99 -37.09
C SER A 994 -7.83 -2.55 -35.71
N LEU A 995 -8.50 -1.39 -35.61
CA LEU A 995 -9.10 -0.92 -34.35
C LEU A 995 -10.24 -1.84 -33.88
N LYS A 996 -11.09 -2.33 -34.79
CA LYS A 996 -12.11 -3.37 -34.48
C LYS A 996 -11.45 -4.66 -33.97
N GLN A 997 -10.36 -5.10 -34.58
CA GLN A 997 -9.65 -6.29 -34.12
C GLN A 997 -9.08 -6.10 -32.70
N LYS A 998 -8.47 -4.95 -32.41
CA LYS A 998 -8.00 -4.60 -31.06
C LYS A 998 -9.16 -4.52 -30.06
N LEU A 999 -10.28 -3.89 -30.42
CA LEU A 999 -11.48 -3.83 -29.59
C LEU A 999 -12.04 -5.23 -29.28
N ASN A 1000 -12.06 -6.13 -30.27
CA ASN A 1000 -12.50 -7.52 -30.08
C ASN A 1000 -11.54 -8.34 -29.19
N VAL A 1001 -10.25 -8.05 -29.19
CA VAL A 1001 -9.27 -8.64 -28.25
C VAL A 1001 -9.52 -8.12 -26.84
N VAL A 1002 -9.56 -6.80 -26.65
CA VAL A 1002 -9.82 -6.15 -25.35
C VAL A 1002 -11.18 -6.58 -24.77
N THR A 1003 -12.20 -6.78 -25.60
CA THR A 1003 -13.52 -7.28 -25.15
C THR A 1003 -13.44 -8.73 -24.64
N LYS A 1004 -12.63 -9.59 -25.27
CA LYS A 1004 -12.42 -10.97 -24.81
C LYS A 1004 -11.58 -11.02 -23.54
N GLU A 1005 -10.51 -10.22 -23.46
CA GLU A 1005 -9.70 -10.05 -22.26
C GLU A 1005 -10.55 -9.56 -21.09
N LYS A 1006 -11.38 -8.53 -21.31
CA LYS A 1006 -12.35 -8.04 -20.31
C LYS A 1006 -13.27 -9.18 -19.82
N SER A 1007 -13.88 -9.96 -20.72
CA SER A 1007 -14.73 -11.08 -20.31
C SER A 1007 -13.99 -12.18 -19.54
N GLN A 1008 -12.70 -12.39 -19.83
CA GLN A 1008 -11.85 -13.32 -19.08
C GLN A 1008 -11.54 -12.79 -17.67
N TYR A 1009 -11.22 -11.49 -17.54
CA TYR A 1009 -11.03 -10.86 -16.23
C TYR A 1009 -12.32 -10.84 -15.40
N GLU A 1010 -13.49 -10.59 -16.02
CA GLU A 1010 -14.79 -10.68 -15.36
C GLU A 1010 -15.08 -12.11 -14.89
N GLN A 1011 -14.83 -13.13 -15.72
CA GLN A 1011 -14.99 -14.54 -15.33
C GLN A 1011 -14.03 -14.94 -14.19
N MET A 1012 -12.78 -14.49 -14.24
CA MET A 1012 -11.79 -14.72 -13.16
C MET A 1012 -12.17 -14.01 -11.87
N TYR A 1013 -12.70 -12.78 -11.94
CA TYR A 1013 -13.21 -12.03 -10.80
C TYR A 1013 -14.42 -12.72 -10.15
N HIS A 1014 -15.41 -13.15 -10.95
CA HIS A 1014 -16.54 -13.92 -10.44
C HIS A 1014 -16.07 -15.21 -9.76
N LYS A 1015 -15.14 -15.96 -10.36
CA LYS A 1015 -14.57 -17.16 -9.75
C LYS A 1015 -13.83 -16.86 -8.44
N ALA A 1016 -13.08 -15.76 -8.35
CA ALA A 1016 -12.39 -15.35 -7.14
C ALA A 1016 -13.36 -14.94 -6.02
N LYS A 1017 -14.45 -14.22 -6.35
CA LYS A 1017 -15.55 -13.89 -5.43
C LYS A 1017 -16.21 -15.17 -4.89
N ASP A 1018 -16.52 -16.10 -5.78
CA ASP A 1018 -17.04 -17.43 -5.48
C ASP A 1018 -16.15 -18.26 -4.53
N GLU A 1019 -14.82 -18.16 -4.69
CA GLU A 1019 -13.85 -18.87 -3.86
C GLU A 1019 -13.63 -18.17 -2.52
N LEU A 1020 -13.72 -16.83 -2.47
CA LEU A 1020 -13.72 -16.02 -1.24
C LEU A 1020 -14.96 -16.29 -0.39
N GLU A 1021 -16.16 -16.27 -0.96
CA GLU A 1021 -17.41 -16.57 -0.22
C GLU A 1021 -17.43 -17.99 0.34
N LYS A 1022 -16.79 -18.94 -0.35
CA LYS A 1022 -16.57 -20.33 0.13
C LYS A 1022 -15.45 -20.44 1.16
N LYS A 1023 -14.54 -19.46 1.27
CA LYS A 1023 -13.55 -19.34 2.36
C LYS A 1023 -14.21 -18.69 3.58
N ASP A 1024 -15.01 -17.64 3.41
CA ASP A 1024 -15.74 -16.99 4.49
C ASP A 1024 -16.74 -17.93 5.17
N HIS A 1025 -17.50 -18.72 4.40
CA HIS A 1025 -18.37 -19.78 4.96
C HIS A 1025 -17.61 -20.87 5.74
N LYS A 1026 -16.32 -21.10 5.42
CA LYS A 1026 -15.47 -22.01 6.21
C LYS A 1026 -14.93 -21.31 7.45
N LEU A 1027 -14.59 -20.02 7.36
CA LEU A 1027 -14.10 -19.21 8.47
C LEU A 1027 -15.20 -18.98 9.52
N THR A 1028 -16.46 -18.75 9.13
CA THR A 1028 -17.60 -18.65 10.06
C THR A 1028 -17.88 -19.99 10.76
N ASN A 1029 -17.83 -21.12 10.04
CA ASN A 1029 -17.97 -22.47 10.60
C ASN A 1029 -16.82 -22.85 11.56
N LEU A 1030 -15.58 -22.46 11.22
CA LEU A 1030 -14.44 -22.61 12.12
C LEU A 1030 -14.53 -21.67 13.33
N LYS A 1031 -15.10 -20.47 13.18
CA LYS A 1031 -15.34 -19.54 14.28
C LYS A 1031 -16.44 -20.04 15.23
N SER A 1032 -17.54 -20.60 14.72
CA SER A 1032 -18.58 -21.19 15.59
C SER A 1032 -18.00 -22.35 16.40
N LYS A 1033 -17.26 -23.25 15.75
CA LYS A 1033 -16.56 -24.35 16.41
C LYS A 1033 -15.51 -23.90 17.42
N MET A 1034 -14.78 -22.82 17.13
CA MET A 1034 -13.89 -22.21 18.10
C MET A 1034 -14.68 -21.77 19.34
N THR A 1035 -15.77 -21.01 19.18
CA THR A 1035 -16.61 -20.59 20.31
C THR A 1035 -17.28 -21.76 21.03
N GLU A 1036 -17.67 -22.83 20.33
CA GLU A 1036 -18.18 -24.08 20.94
C GLU A 1036 -17.10 -24.74 21.82
N THR A 1037 -15.86 -24.84 21.33
CA THR A 1037 -14.73 -25.38 22.12
C THR A 1037 -14.29 -24.45 23.25
N GLU A 1038 -14.43 -23.14 23.09
CA GLU A 1038 -14.11 -22.13 24.10
C GLU A 1038 -15.13 -22.19 25.26
N CYS A 1039 -16.43 -22.27 24.96
CA CYS A 1039 -17.48 -22.55 25.95
C CYS A 1039 -17.19 -23.86 26.70
N ALA A 1040 -16.98 -24.98 25.98
CA ALA A 1040 -16.67 -26.28 26.60
C ALA A 1040 -15.39 -26.25 27.45
N MET A 1041 -14.39 -25.46 27.08
CA MET A 1041 -13.18 -25.23 27.88
C MET A 1041 -13.50 -24.47 29.17
N THR A 1042 -14.31 -23.41 29.13
CA THR A 1042 -14.73 -22.69 30.34
C THR A 1042 -15.64 -23.53 31.26
N GLU A 1043 -16.46 -24.43 30.72
CA GLU A 1043 -17.24 -25.40 31.50
C GLU A 1043 -16.31 -26.41 32.21
N LEU A 1044 -15.27 -26.89 31.54
CA LEU A 1044 -14.25 -27.75 32.15
C LEU A 1044 -13.40 -27.02 33.20
N GLU A 1045 -13.00 -25.78 32.93
CA GLU A 1045 -12.20 -24.96 33.85
C GLU A 1045 -12.99 -24.59 35.12
N THR A 1046 -14.26 -24.21 34.98
CA THR A 1046 -15.14 -23.95 36.13
C THR A 1046 -15.43 -25.22 36.92
N THR A 1047 -15.64 -26.36 36.26
CA THR A 1047 -15.80 -27.68 36.92
C THR A 1047 -14.53 -28.08 37.68
N ALA A 1048 -13.36 -27.95 37.07
CA ALA A 1048 -12.08 -28.24 37.72
C ALA A 1048 -11.81 -27.31 38.90
N SER A 1049 -12.12 -26.01 38.76
CA SER A 1049 -12.02 -25.02 39.83
C SER A 1049 -12.94 -25.35 41.02
N GLN A 1050 -14.16 -25.81 40.76
CA GLN A 1050 -15.08 -26.27 41.82
C GLN A 1050 -14.55 -27.52 42.53
N GLN A 1051 -14.01 -28.49 41.80
CA GLN A 1051 -13.41 -29.70 42.40
C GLN A 1051 -12.17 -29.37 43.26
N LEU A 1052 -11.28 -28.52 42.74
CA LEU A 1052 -10.11 -28.05 43.49
C LEU A 1052 -10.51 -27.24 44.73
N HIS A 1053 -11.56 -26.41 44.65
CA HIS A 1053 -12.07 -25.68 45.81
C HIS A 1053 -12.69 -26.62 46.87
N GLY A 1054 -13.37 -27.69 46.44
CA GLY A 1054 -13.85 -28.77 47.32
C GLY A 1054 -12.70 -29.44 48.07
N LEU A 1055 -11.69 -29.92 47.35
CA LEU A 1055 -10.50 -30.56 47.94
C LEU A 1055 -9.70 -29.60 48.84
N ALA A 1056 -9.61 -28.31 48.48
CA ALA A 1056 -8.96 -27.28 49.30
C ALA A 1056 -9.73 -26.99 50.60
N LYS A 1057 -11.07 -27.14 50.59
CA LYS A 1057 -11.92 -27.02 51.77
C LYS A 1057 -11.81 -28.25 52.68
N GLU A 1058 -11.85 -29.45 52.12
CA GLU A 1058 -11.70 -30.71 52.85
C GLU A 1058 -10.31 -30.83 53.50
N SER A 1059 -9.25 -30.54 52.75
CA SER A 1059 -7.88 -30.54 53.29
C SER A 1059 -7.64 -29.47 54.36
N ARG A 1060 -8.28 -28.29 54.25
CA ARG A 1060 -8.28 -27.29 55.33
C ARG A 1060 -8.98 -27.81 56.59
N GLN A 1061 -10.14 -28.45 56.46
CA GLN A 1061 -10.86 -29.03 57.59
C GLN A 1061 -10.08 -30.18 58.26
N ALA A 1062 -9.43 -31.03 57.46
CA ALA A 1062 -8.50 -32.05 57.95
C ALA A 1062 -7.33 -31.42 58.72
N LEU A 1063 -6.67 -30.40 58.16
CA LEU A 1063 -5.57 -29.70 58.83
C LEU A 1063 -6.01 -28.99 60.11
N GLU A 1064 -7.17 -28.33 60.11
CA GLU A 1064 -7.76 -27.73 61.31
C GLU A 1064 -8.02 -28.77 62.42
N THR A 1065 -8.53 -29.96 62.08
CA THR A 1065 -8.77 -31.02 63.08
C THR A 1065 -7.47 -31.60 63.62
N VAL A 1066 -6.45 -31.80 62.79
CA VAL A 1066 -5.11 -32.20 63.23
C VAL A 1066 -4.47 -31.11 64.11
N GLN A 1067 -4.61 -29.84 63.76
CA GLN A 1067 -4.12 -28.72 64.57
C GLN A 1067 -4.83 -28.63 65.93
N LYS A 1068 -6.16 -28.82 65.97
CA LYS A 1068 -6.93 -28.89 67.22
C LYS A 1068 -6.51 -30.09 68.08
N GLN A 1069 -6.20 -31.24 67.48
CA GLN A 1069 -5.64 -32.40 68.21
C GLN A 1069 -4.23 -32.13 68.73
N LEU A 1070 -3.36 -31.46 67.96
CA LEU A 1070 -2.00 -31.10 68.36
C LEU A 1070 -1.98 -30.11 69.53
N LEU A 1071 -2.88 -29.12 69.53
CA LEU A 1071 -3.06 -28.23 70.67
C LEU A 1071 -3.51 -29.03 71.91
N LEU A 1072 -4.54 -29.87 71.78
CA LEU A 1072 -5.03 -30.72 72.87
C LEU A 1072 -4.02 -31.77 73.39
N THR A 1073 -3.00 -32.15 72.61
CA THR A 1073 -1.88 -32.97 73.11
C THR A 1073 -0.79 -32.12 73.76
N ASN A 1074 -0.50 -30.93 73.24
CA ASN A 1074 0.41 -29.97 73.87
C ASN A 1074 -0.11 -29.52 75.24
N ASP A 1075 -1.40 -29.15 75.36
CA ASP A 1075 -2.05 -28.78 76.63
C ASP A 1075 -1.88 -29.88 77.70
N LYS A 1076 -1.95 -31.16 77.29
CA LYS A 1076 -1.72 -32.31 78.17
C LYS A 1076 -0.26 -32.47 78.55
N VAL A 1077 0.67 -32.25 77.61
CA VAL A 1077 2.12 -32.27 77.89
C VAL A 1077 2.49 -31.17 78.88
N GLU A 1078 1.96 -29.96 78.73
CA GLU A 1078 2.16 -28.86 79.69
C GLU A 1078 1.58 -29.16 81.07
N GLN A 1079 0.41 -29.80 81.15
CA GLN A 1079 -0.15 -30.31 82.40
C GLN A 1079 0.76 -31.36 83.05
N PHE A 1080 1.31 -32.32 82.28
CA PHE A 1080 2.27 -33.30 82.80
C PHE A 1080 3.58 -32.65 83.26
N MET A 1081 4.14 -31.71 82.50
CA MET A 1081 5.33 -30.95 82.89
C MET A 1081 5.09 -30.18 84.19
N THR A 1082 3.92 -29.56 84.34
CA THR A 1082 3.52 -28.82 85.54
C THR A 1082 3.39 -29.76 86.74
N PHE A 1083 2.77 -30.93 86.57
CA PHE A 1083 2.68 -31.97 87.60
C PHE A 1083 4.06 -32.46 88.05
N VAL A 1084 4.97 -32.75 87.12
CA VAL A 1084 6.34 -33.17 87.46
C VAL A 1084 7.10 -32.06 88.19
N LYS A 1085 7.02 -30.81 87.73
CA LYS A 1085 7.66 -29.65 88.40
C LYS A 1085 7.07 -29.37 89.79
N ALA A 1086 5.84 -29.77 90.08
CA ALA A 1086 5.27 -29.74 91.42
C ALA A 1086 5.78 -30.92 92.29
N LEU A 1087 5.73 -32.15 91.76
CA LEU A 1087 6.17 -33.36 92.47
C LEU A 1087 7.64 -33.30 92.90
N THR A 1088 8.53 -32.74 92.07
CA THR A 1088 9.96 -32.68 92.38
C THR A 1088 10.32 -31.60 93.39
N ARG A 1089 9.56 -30.49 93.44
CA ARG A 1089 9.63 -29.50 94.53
C ARG A 1089 9.15 -30.11 95.85
N GLU A 1090 8.05 -30.85 95.84
CA GLU A 1090 7.52 -31.52 97.03
C GLU A 1090 8.51 -32.58 97.57
N LEU A 1091 9.12 -33.37 96.67
CA LEU A 1091 10.14 -34.34 97.05
C LEU A 1091 11.40 -33.66 97.63
N GLN A 1092 11.87 -32.55 97.03
CA GLN A 1092 12.97 -31.76 97.56
C GLN A 1092 12.66 -31.20 98.95
N HIS A 1093 11.51 -30.55 99.13
CA HIS A 1093 11.08 -30.00 100.42
C HIS A 1093 11.04 -31.11 101.49
N SER A 1094 10.49 -32.27 101.17
CA SER A 1094 10.39 -33.38 102.12
C SER A 1094 11.75 -34.02 102.45
N VAL A 1095 12.71 -34.02 101.52
CA VAL A 1095 14.12 -34.39 101.80
C VAL A 1095 14.77 -33.36 102.74
N GLN A 1096 14.63 -32.07 102.46
CA GLN A 1096 15.22 -31.00 103.26
C GLN A 1096 14.63 -30.93 104.68
N GLU A 1097 13.31 -31.15 104.82
CA GLU A 1097 12.62 -31.26 106.12
C GLU A 1097 13.14 -32.45 106.95
N LEU A 1098 13.53 -33.56 106.30
CA LEU A 1098 14.17 -34.68 106.98
C LEU A 1098 15.61 -34.35 107.38
N ARG A 1099 16.41 -33.69 106.52
CA ARG A 1099 17.77 -33.26 106.89
C ARG A 1099 17.77 -32.29 108.08
N THR A 1100 16.84 -31.33 108.13
CA THR A 1100 16.73 -30.40 109.27
C THR A 1100 16.28 -31.10 110.56
N LYS A 1101 15.34 -32.04 110.49
CA LYS A 1101 14.95 -32.89 111.64
C LYS A 1101 16.10 -33.78 112.14
N ILE A 1102 16.94 -34.30 111.25
CA ILE A 1102 18.15 -35.05 111.61
C ILE A 1102 19.17 -34.14 112.31
N LYS A 1103 19.42 -32.93 111.80
CA LYS A 1103 20.32 -31.96 112.45
C LYS A 1103 19.83 -31.55 113.84
N GLN A 1104 18.53 -31.32 114.01
CA GLN A 1104 17.92 -31.06 115.32
C GLN A 1104 18.08 -32.26 116.28
N ALA A 1105 17.88 -33.50 115.79
CA ALA A 1105 18.10 -34.70 116.60
C ALA A 1105 19.58 -34.89 117.00
N LYS A 1106 20.54 -34.57 116.11
CA LYS A 1106 21.98 -34.63 116.39
C LYS A 1106 22.39 -33.65 117.49
N LYS A 1107 22.08 -32.36 117.35
CA LYS A 1107 22.31 -31.36 118.41
C LYS A 1107 21.69 -31.80 119.75
N THR A 1108 20.48 -32.35 119.73
CA THR A 1108 19.79 -32.85 120.95
C THR A 1108 20.51 -34.07 121.57
N GLY A 1109 21.18 -34.89 120.77
CA GLY A 1109 22.00 -36.03 121.23
C GLY A 1109 23.33 -35.59 121.85
N GLU A 1110 24.04 -34.66 121.23
CA GLU A 1110 25.35 -34.18 121.71
C GLU A 1110 25.22 -33.43 123.04
N VAL A 1111 24.17 -32.62 123.20
CA VAL A 1111 23.78 -31.98 124.46
C VAL A 1111 23.44 -33.00 125.57
N LYS A 1112 23.10 -34.26 125.23
CA LYS A 1112 22.96 -35.36 126.22
C LYS A 1112 24.29 -36.07 126.51
N VAL A 1113 25.21 -36.19 125.55
CA VAL A 1113 26.52 -36.84 125.75
C VAL A 1113 27.41 -36.02 126.68
N CYS A 1114 27.42 -34.69 126.54
CA CYS A 1114 28.19 -33.79 127.42
C CYS A 1114 27.72 -33.83 128.90
N LYS A 1115 26.48 -34.29 129.17
CA LYS A 1115 25.88 -34.29 130.52
C LYS A 1115 26.23 -35.50 131.39
N LYS A 1116 27.30 -36.25 131.09
CA LYS A 1116 27.76 -37.42 131.87
C LYS A 1116 29.07 -37.24 132.67
N GLY A 1117 29.60 -36.03 132.78
CA GLY A 1117 30.72 -35.75 133.69
C GLY A 1117 30.85 -34.27 134.08
N LEU A 1118 30.43 -33.92 135.31
CA LEU A 1118 30.76 -32.70 136.07
C LEU A 1118 30.48 -31.31 135.42
N PHE A 1119 30.02 -31.23 134.17
CA PHE A 1119 30.02 -29.95 133.44
C PHE A 1119 28.90 -28.98 133.84
N GLN A 1120 27.73 -29.45 134.30
CA GLN A 1120 26.58 -28.57 134.57
C GLN A 1120 26.79 -27.69 135.81
N GLU A 1121 27.45 -28.20 136.85
CA GLU A 1121 27.87 -27.39 138.00
C GLU A 1121 28.97 -26.40 137.59
N SER A 1122 29.93 -26.80 136.75
CA SER A 1122 30.96 -25.87 136.26
C SER A 1122 30.41 -24.79 135.32
N VAL A 1123 29.36 -25.06 134.55
CA VAL A 1123 28.68 -24.05 133.70
C VAL A 1123 27.88 -23.06 134.54
N GLN A 1124 27.15 -23.51 135.56
CA GLN A 1124 26.47 -22.59 136.49
C GLN A 1124 27.48 -21.79 137.33
N LEU A 1125 28.59 -22.40 137.74
CA LEU A 1125 29.68 -21.72 138.43
C LEU A 1125 30.39 -20.71 137.52
N ALA A 1126 30.69 -21.06 136.26
CA ALA A 1126 31.30 -20.16 135.29
C ALA A 1126 30.39 -18.98 134.94
N ALA A 1127 29.09 -19.23 134.70
CA ALA A 1127 28.11 -18.16 134.48
C ALA A 1127 28.01 -17.22 135.71
N SER A 1128 28.04 -17.77 136.92
CA SER A 1128 28.04 -17.00 138.18
C SER A 1128 29.35 -16.23 138.45
N ILE A 1129 30.50 -16.74 138.00
CA ILE A 1129 31.81 -16.07 138.10
C ILE A 1129 31.95 -14.96 137.03
N LEU A 1130 31.51 -15.22 135.81
CA LEU A 1130 31.60 -14.30 134.67
C LEU A 1130 30.43 -13.32 134.60
N ASN A 1131 29.39 -13.54 135.42
CA ASN A 1131 28.18 -12.71 135.55
C ASN A 1131 27.43 -12.51 134.21
N VAL A 1132 27.35 -13.58 133.41
CA VAL A 1132 26.56 -13.71 132.18
C VAL A 1132 25.46 -14.74 132.39
N SER A 1133 24.40 -14.75 131.57
CA SER A 1133 23.38 -15.79 131.71
C SER A 1133 23.92 -17.15 131.25
N THR A 1134 23.35 -18.25 131.76
CA THR A 1134 23.73 -19.60 131.32
C THR A 1134 23.47 -19.81 129.83
N THR A 1135 22.45 -19.14 129.28
CA THR A 1135 22.15 -19.11 127.84
C THR A 1135 23.19 -18.37 127.03
N ASP A 1136 23.68 -17.20 127.47
CA ASP A 1136 24.74 -16.48 126.76
C ASP A 1136 26.06 -17.29 126.78
N LEU A 1137 26.32 -18.00 127.90
CA LEU A 1137 27.48 -18.87 128.02
C LEU A 1137 27.35 -20.14 127.16
N GLU A 1138 26.15 -20.72 127.02
CA GLU A 1138 25.88 -21.82 126.09
C GLU A 1138 25.97 -21.35 124.62
N GLU A 1139 25.54 -20.13 124.28
CA GLU A 1139 25.68 -19.56 122.91
C GLU A 1139 27.15 -19.26 122.55
N ILE A 1140 27.98 -18.83 123.51
CA ILE A 1140 29.44 -18.67 123.32
C ILE A 1140 30.17 -20.03 123.27
N LEU A 1141 29.58 -21.10 123.80
CA LEU A 1141 30.12 -22.47 123.78
C LEU A 1141 29.55 -23.34 122.66
N GLU A 1142 28.47 -22.94 121.97
CA GLU A 1142 28.11 -23.44 120.64
C GLU A 1142 29.14 -22.95 119.61
N VAL A 1143 30.30 -23.60 119.59
CA VAL A 1143 31.12 -23.65 118.38
C VAL A 1143 30.27 -24.34 117.32
N GLU A 1144 29.72 -23.56 116.37
CA GLU A 1144 29.16 -24.15 115.15
C GLU A 1144 30.26 -24.98 114.49
N ASP A 1145 30.04 -26.28 114.34
CA ASP A 1145 30.96 -27.13 113.61
C ASP A 1145 30.98 -26.69 112.14
N ASP A 1146 32.05 -26.02 111.74
CA ASP A 1146 32.31 -25.57 110.37
C ASP A 1146 32.18 -26.73 109.36
N GLU A 1147 32.48 -27.98 109.77
CA GLU A 1147 32.29 -29.15 108.92
C GLU A 1147 30.80 -29.49 108.72
N GLU A 1148 29.95 -29.38 109.74
CA GLU A 1148 28.49 -29.57 109.57
C GLU A 1148 27.81 -28.37 108.86
N THR A 1149 28.28 -27.13 109.06
CA THR A 1149 27.76 -26.00 108.27
C THR A 1149 28.21 -26.07 106.81
N ALA A 1150 29.43 -26.52 106.52
CA ALA A 1150 29.91 -26.77 105.16
C ALA A 1150 29.13 -27.91 104.49
N LYS A 1151 28.89 -29.01 105.21
CA LYS A 1151 28.14 -30.16 104.73
C LYS A 1151 26.70 -29.79 104.33
N THR A 1152 25.99 -29.04 105.19
CA THR A 1152 24.62 -28.60 104.89
C THR A 1152 24.54 -27.63 103.70
N LYS A 1153 25.58 -26.81 103.45
CA LYS A 1153 25.72 -25.99 102.23
C LYS A 1153 25.89 -26.86 100.98
N MET A 1154 26.73 -27.90 101.03
CA MET A 1154 26.93 -28.85 99.93
C MET A 1154 25.64 -29.64 99.62
N GLU A 1155 24.92 -30.10 100.64
CA GLU A 1155 23.64 -30.82 100.48
C GLU A 1155 22.55 -29.97 99.81
N PHE A 1156 22.54 -28.65 100.05
CA PHE A 1156 21.62 -27.73 99.40
C PHE A 1156 21.96 -27.49 97.91
N GLU A 1157 23.24 -27.31 97.59
CA GLU A 1157 23.67 -27.12 96.19
C GLU A 1157 23.44 -28.40 95.36
N ASN A 1158 23.67 -29.58 95.94
CA ASN A 1158 23.32 -30.88 95.33
C ASN A 1158 21.81 -31.04 95.02
N ASP A 1159 20.92 -30.45 95.82
CA ASP A 1159 19.47 -30.44 95.52
C ASP A 1159 19.13 -29.48 94.36
N LYS A 1160 19.85 -28.35 94.27
CA LYS A 1160 19.70 -27.32 93.24
C LYS A 1160 20.22 -27.82 91.89
N GLU A 1161 21.34 -28.53 91.85
CA GLU A 1161 21.82 -29.24 90.66
C GLU A 1161 20.82 -30.32 90.21
N TRP A 1162 20.25 -31.10 91.13
CA TRP A 1162 19.23 -32.11 90.81
C TRP A 1162 17.94 -31.50 90.24
N LEU A 1163 17.47 -30.38 90.78
CA LEU A 1163 16.35 -29.63 90.18
C LEU A 1163 16.68 -29.14 88.77
N GLN A 1164 17.88 -28.61 88.54
CA GLN A 1164 18.29 -28.13 87.22
C GLN A 1164 18.42 -29.29 86.22
N TYR A 1165 18.95 -30.44 86.66
CA TYR A 1165 19.00 -31.66 85.85
C TYR A 1165 17.59 -32.12 85.41
N ILE A 1166 16.62 -32.10 86.33
CA ILE A 1166 15.21 -32.40 85.98
C ILE A 1166 14.60 -31.33 85.07
N HIS A 1167 14.93 -30.04 85.24
CA HIS A 1167 14.46 -29.00 84.33
C HIS A 1167 14.95 -29.25 82.91
N ASN A 1168 16.25 -29.51 82.76
CA ASN A 1168 16.90 -29.82 81.49
C ASN A 1168 16.31 -31.10 80.85
N LEU A 1169 15.99 -32.13 81.66
CA LEU A 1169 15.31 -33.35 81.18
C LEU A 1169 13.88 -33.10 80.68
N LEU A 1170 13.15 -32.13 81.26
CA LEU A 1170 11.81 -31.76 80.79
C LEU A 1170 11.83 -30.85 79.55
N GLU A 1171 12.94 -30.15 79.29
CA GLU A 1171 13.15 -29.35 78.08
C GLU A 1171 13.76 -30.18 76.93
N ALA A 1172 14.35 -31.34 77.23
CA ALA A 1172 14.91 -32.27 76.25
C ALA A 1172 13.83 -33.04 75.47
N GLN A 1173 14.03 -33.19 74.16
CA GLN A 1173 13.20 -34.06 73.34
C GLN A 1173 13.49 -35.55 73.62
N PHE A 1174 12.51 -36.41 73.34
CA PHE A 1174 12.41 -37.80 73.81
C PHE A 1174 13.68 -38.68 73.59
N PRO A 1175 13.94 -39.68 74.47
CA PRO A 1175 13.06 -40.17 75.54
C PRO A 1175 13.51 -39.77 76.96
N PHE A 1176 12.90 -38.73 77.54
CA PHE A 1176 13.23 -38.29 78.91
C PHE A 1176 12.61 -39.14 80.03
N ALA A 1177 11.58 -39.94 79.74
CA ALA A 1177 10.73 -40.58 80.76
C ALA A 1177 11.48 -41.59 81.66
N SER A 1178 12.43 -42.35 81.12
CA SER A 1178 13.28 -43.26 81.91
C SER A 1178 14.21 -42.49 82.84
N TYR A 1179 14.97 -41.54 82.29
CA TYR A 1179 15.91 -40.72 83.06
C TYR A 1179 15.22 -39.89 84.14
N LEU A 1180 14.00 -39.42 83.88
CA LEU A 1180 13.17 -38.73 84.88
C LEU A 1180 12.75 -39.68 86.02
N MET A 1181 12.34 -40.91 85.71
CA MET A 1181 12.02 -41.92 86.71
C MET A 1181 13.25 -42.29 87.55
N ASP A 1182 14.42 -42.48 86.92
CA ASP A 1182 15.68 -42.77 87.61
C ASP A 1182 16.10 -41.61 88.53
N ALA A 1183 15.99 -40.36 88.08
CA ALA A 1183 16.29 -39.16 88.86
C ALA A 1183 15.36 -39.00 90.07
N ILE A 1184 14.07 -39.34 89.94
CA ILE A 1184 13.10 -39.33 91.04
C ILE A 1184 13.36 -40.49 92.00
N LEU A 1185 13.65 -41.70 91.49
CA LEU A 1185 14.02 -42.86 92.30
C LEU A 1185 15.31 -42.62 93.11
N GLN A 1186 16.28 -41.86 92.58
CA GLN A 1186 17.49 -41.49 93.31
C GLN A 1186 17.15 -40.64 94.56
N LYS A 1187 16.31 -39.60 94.43
CA LYS A 1187 15.87 -38.79 95.59
C LYS A 1187 14.90 -39.52 96.53
N LEU A 1188 14.08 -40.45 96.03
CA LEU A 1188 13.28 -41.32 96.90
C LEU A 1188 14.16 -42.27 97.73
N ASN A 1189 15.25 -42.79 97.16
CA ASN A 1189 16.23 -43.59 97.89
C ASN A 1189 17.06 -42.74 98.89
N GLU A 1190 17.39 -41.49 98.55
CA GLU A 1190 17.97 -40.54 99.52
C GLU A 1190 17.01 -40.29 100.69
N LYS A 1191 15.74 -39.95 100.40
CA LYS A 1191 14.68 -39.79 101.40
C LYS A 1191 14.55 -41.02 102.30
N LYS A 1192 14.60 -42.24 101.74
CA LYS A 1192 14.57 -43.49 102.51
C LYS A 1192 15.75 -43.61 103.47
N LYS A 1193 16.98 -43.35 103.01
CA LYS A 1193 18.19 -43.37 103.87
C LYS A 1193 18.10 -42.35 105.00
N LEU A 1194 17.61 -41.14 104.74
CA LEU A 1194 17.40 -40.11 105.75
C LEU A 1194 16.33 -40.52 106.79
N VAL A 1195 15.24 -41.17 106.37
CA VAL A 1195 14.25 -41.75 107.31
C VAL A 1195 14.88 -42.87 108.16
N GLU A 1196 15.74 -43.71 107.59
CA GLU A 1196 16.46 -44.76 108.31
C GLU A 1196 17.49 -44.19 109.31
N GLU A 1197 18.22 -43.13 108.94
CA GLU A 1197 19.13 -42.39 109.82
C GLU A 1197 18.36 -41.71 110.97
N TYR A 1198 17.31 -40.94 110.66
CA TYR A 1198 16.45 -40.29 111.66
C TYR A 1198 15.83 -41.30 112.63
N SER A 1199 15.33 -42.42 112.12
CA SER A 1199 14.76 -43.50 112.94
C SER A 1199 15.81 -44.16 113.84
N SER A 1200 17.07 -44.22 113.40
CA SER A 1200 18.18 -44.74 114.18
C SER A 1200 18.62 -43.76 115.26
N LEU A 1201 18.72 -42.47 114.94
CA LEU A 1201 18.98 -41.41 115.92
C LEU A 1201 17.91 -41.36 117.02
N MET A 1202 16.63 -41.43 116.65
CA MET A 1202 15.54 -41.44 117.64
C MET A 1202 15.59 -42.68 118.54
N LYS A 1203 15.99 -43.85 118.02
CA LYS A 1203 16.24 -45.07 118.82
C LYS A 1203 17.45 -44.96 119.77
N HIS A 1204 18.39 -44.04 119.52
CA HIS A 1204 19.48 -43.71 120.44
C HIS A 1204 19.18 -42.51 121.36
N THR A 1205 18.04 -41.84 121.16
CA THR A 1205 17.65 -40.64 121.92
C THR A 1205 16.64 -40.96 123.04
N VAL A 1206 15.97 -42.13 122.96
CA VAL A 1206 15.13 -42.73 124.00
C VAL A 1206 16.00 -43.56 124.95
#